data_AF-A0A093VDT4-F1
#
_entry.id   AF-A0A093VDT4-F1
#
_cell.length_a   1.000
_cell.length_b   1.000
_cell.length_c   1.000
_cell.angle_alpha   90.00
_cell.angle_beta   90.00
_cell.angle_gamma   90.00
#
_symmetry.space_group_name_H-M   'P 1'
#
loop_
_entity.id
_entity.type
_entity.pdbx_description
1 polymer ?
#
loop_
_entity_poly.entity_id
_entity_poly.type
_entity_poly.pdbx_seq_one_letter_code
_entity_poly.pdbx_strand_id
1 'polypeptide(L)'
;MRSSTSTILLTIGLALDHAAAQVTINTATKYQAIDGFGFSEAFRFGIAVQNAPTTQQNQALTYLFDKTKGAGLTILRNRIAADPGNTIEPNSPGSPSAKPTYRWDGNDQSQVFWSRKAREMGVEYIYADAWSAPGFMKTNNNYENGGHLCGVAGETCSTGDWRQAYANYLVKYLQDYESEGVTVDFVGFLNEPEFAASYDAMLSDGTQAASFIPILHSTIQAAGLKTGIVCCDAEGWNDQVTYTKQIIAAGAEKYLSRISSHWYTSKGTSPINTTLRVWETEYADLDDAFSTTWYSSGAFNEGFTWAGYIYEGLVDCDLSAFLYWVGAQSNSNAAGLVTLVGSGSSTTVTPSATLWAFAYSLVTFVPMLHNLSATSIRKKVSFDLADLTDDSDPDDYRDDYKSDWSPRSVISGITPRRLRKYVIASLVLLIILYITFHRSQPPRGLSPYLNYEAIDWTQYAYTQYVTDETYLCNSVMVFEALDRLGSRADRILFYPKGWDLEVNSENDRLSQLLNLARDRYKVQLEPVTMDSLHQHESEDRATWDESINKLWAFRETTYRRILQIDSDTLILQNLDELFFLPSSTVAMPRAYWNEPENMKLTSLLVLLEPSYKEWKALMEKVQGVEAGQLGTDRDESHELYDMELLNERYGGSALVLPHRQYGLVTGEFRTKDHRKFLGNDYETWNPDKVLSEAKLVHFSDWPLPKPWVMWPHGQLAKMQPVCDHNPGTPQESGCRDREVWKQLYQDFRLKRKEVCKMLSYLAPEWPPRPKDMSNLPNQPPPQQPPQAPSVDYEVDVNANIDATADSNAKVDAIAKAEVDG
;
A
#
# COMPACT_ATOMS: atom_id res chain seq x y z
N MET A 1 79.95 -3.83 6.50
CA MET A 1 78.86 -4.23 7.41
C MET A 1 77.57 -3.93 6.67
N ARG A 2 76.97 -4.91 5.95
CA ARG A 2 75.91 -5.83 6.40
C ARG A 2 74.74 -5.08 7.08
N SER A 3 73.45 -5.28 6.81
CA SER A 3 72.66 -6.07 5.85
C SER A 3 71.18 -5.90 6.28
N SER A 4 70.25 -6.09 5.33
CA SER A 4 68.85 -6.57 5.48
C SER A 4 67.77 -5.53 5.80
N THR A 5 66.77 -5.24 4.94
CA THR A 5 65.61 -6.03 4.43
C THR A 5 64.63 -6.56 5.48
N SER A 6 63.38 -6.09 5.33
CA SER A 6 62.10 -6.77 5.55
C SER A 6 61.67 -7.16 6.98
N THR A 7 60.62 -6.50 7.50
CA THR A 7 59.50 -7.22 8.14
C THR A 7 58.19 -6.44 7.98
N ILE A 8 57.23 -7.13 7.39
CA ILE A 8 55.81 -6.83 7.23
C ILE A 8 55.07 -7.19 8.56
N LEU A 9 53.90 -6.56 8.80
CA LEU A 9 52.80 -6.97 9.72
C LEU A 9 52.88 -6.61 11.23
N LEU A 10 51.68 -6.38 11.80
CA LEU A 10 51.27 -6.07 13.19
C LEU A 10 51.47 -4.61 13.67
N THR A 11 50.48 -3.72 13.77
CA THR A 11 49.15 -3.88 14.38
C THR A 11 48.22 -2.73 13.92
N ILE A 12 47.36 -2.98 12.93
CA ILE A 12 46.07 -2.30 12.80
C ILE A 12 45.04 -3.35 13.20
N GLY A 13 44.82 -3.45 14.50
CA GLY A 13 43.75 -4.23 15.09
C GLY A 13 43.19 -3.39 16.22
N LEU A 14 41.86 -3.31 16.29
CA LEU A 14 41.01 -2.52 17.22
C LEU A 14 40.76 -1.09 16.69
N ALA A 15 39.57 -0.68 16.26
CA ALA A 15 38.25 -1.27 16.37
C ALA A 15 37.39 -0.85 15.17
N LEU A 16 36.90 -1.83 14.40
CA LEU A 16 35.60 -1.70 13.76
C LEU A 16 34.60 -2.00 14.86
N ASP A 17 34.28 -1.00 15.69
CA ASP A 17 33.02 -1.05 16.41
C ASP A 17 31.94 -1.02 15.33
N HIS A 18 31.33 -2.19 15.11
CA HIS A 18 30.05 -2.26 14.43
C HIS A 18 29.17 -1.20 15.09
N ALA A 19 28.62 -0.27 14.33
CA ALA A 19 27.61 0.64 14.85
C ALA A 19 26.36 -0.19 15.18
N ALA A 20 26.38 -0.87 16.33
CA ALA A 20 25.22 -1.52 16.88
C ALA A 20 24.12 -0.46 17.00
N ALA A 21 22.97 -0.71 16.38
CA ALA A 21 21.81 0.13 16.59
C ALA A 21 21.52 0.16 18.09
N GLN A 22 21.68 1.32 18.73
CA GLN A 22 21.42 1.44 20.15
C GLN A 22 19.91 1.42 20.39
N VAL A 23 19.39 0.26 20.81
CA VAL A 23 17.99 0.13 21.25
C VAL A 23 17.89 0.58 22.70
N THR A 24 17.10 1.61 22.96
CA THR A 24 16.82 2.09 24.32
C THR A 24 15.45 1.60 24.77
N ILE A 25 15.45 0.85 25.86
CA ILE A 25 14.25 0.31 26.48
C ILE A 25 13.92 1.15 27.73
N ASN A 26 12.71 1.71 27.79
CA ASN A 26 12.23 2.42 28.98
C ASN A 26 11.06 1.67 29.63
N THR A 27 11.31 1.07 30.80
CA THR A 27 10.33 0.30 31.57
C THR A 27 9.26 1.17 32.27
N ALA A 28 9.47 2.49 32.35
CA ALA A 28 8.60 3.39 33.10
C ALA A 28 7.37 3.88 32.29
N THR A 29 7.43 3.82 30.95
CA THR A 29 6.31 4.19 30.08
C THR A 29 5.64 2.91 29.58
N LYS A 30 4.32 2.85 29.63
CA LYS A 30 3.51 1.68 29.26
C LYS A 30 2.47 2.06 28.21
N TYR A 31 2.11 1.11 27.36
CA TYR A 31 1.11 1.26 26.30
C TYR A 31 -0.06 0.28 26.50
N GLN A 32 -0.60 -0.28 25.41
CA GLN A 32 -1.68 -1.25 25.45
C GLN A 32 -1.26 -2.57 26.10
N ALA A 33 -2.24 -3.29 26.64
CA ALA A 33 -2.03 -4.65 27.12
C ALA A 33 -2.24 -5.64 25.97
N ILE A 34 -1.38 -6.67 25.89
CA ILE A 34 -1.51 -7.72 24.87
C ILE A 34 -2.37 -8.86 25.43
N ASP A 35 -3.48 -9.13 24.75
CA ASP A 35 -4.38 -10.27 24.99
C ASP A 35 -3.86 -11.53 24.30
N GLY A 36 -3.25 -11.41 23.11
CA GLY A 36 -2.59 -12.55 22.48
C GLY A 36 -2.59 -12.60 20.97
N PHE A 37 -2.39 -13.80 20.46
CA PHE A 37 -2.36 -14.10 19.02
C PHE A 37 -3.12 -15.38 18.75
N GLY A 38 -3.67 -15.51 17.55
CA GLY A 38 -4.58 -16.62 17.27
C GLY A 38 -4.86 -16.87 15.80
N PHE A 39 -5.91 -17.65 15.59
CA PHE A 39 -6.40 -18.08 14.29
C PHE A 39 -7.85 -18.58 14.42
N SER A 40 -8.44 -18.98 13.30
CA SER A 40 -9.76 -19.60 13.18
C SER A 40 -9.69 -21.03 12.62
N GLU A 41 -10.71 -21.82 12.95
CA GLU A 41 -10.99 -23.15 12.35
C GLU A 41 -12.41 -23.23 11.80
N ALA A 42 -12.92 -22.09 11.32
CA ALA A 42 -14.22 -21.96 10.68
C ALA A 42 -14.36 -22.83 9.43
N PHE A 43 -15.59 -22.91 8.90
CA PHE A 43 -15.91 -23.57 7.62
C PHE A 43 -15.39 -25.01 7.46
N ARG A 44 -15.22 -25.74 8.58
CA ARG A 44 -14.71 -27.13 8.66
C ARG A 44 -13.25 -27.28 8.24
N PHE A 45 -12.47 -26.20 8.13
CA PHE A 45 -11.06 -26.29 7.75
C PHE A 45 -10.27 -27.20 8.72
N GLY A 46 -10.58 -27.12 10.01
CA GLY A 46 -9.96 -27.91 11.06
C GLY A 46 -10.37 -29.38 11.13
N ILE A 47 -11.31 -29.85 10.29
CA ILE A 47 -11.80 -31.25 10.35
C ILE A 47 -10.70 -32.26 10.00
N ALA A 48 -9.73 -31.83 9.20
CA ALA A 48 -8.59 -32.66 8.82
C ALA A 48 -7.75 -33.04 10.04
N VAL A 49 -7.55 -32.12 10.98
CA VAL A 49 -6.82 -32.37 12.23
C VAL A 49 -7.65 -33.22 13.20
N GLN A 50 -8.95 -32.96 13.31
CA GLN A 50 -9.85 -33.77 14.14
C GLN A 50 -9.84 -35.25 13.71
N ASN A 51 -9.80 -35.51 12.40
CA ASN A 51 -9.85 -36.86 11.84
C ASN A 51 -8.46 -37.49 11.60
N ALA A 52 -7.37 -36.75 11.76
CA ALA A 52 -6.02 -37.27 11.61
C ALA A 52 -5.71 -38.31 12.70
N PRO A 53 -4.79 -39.27 12.44
CA PRO A 53 -4.30 -40.14 13.50
C PRO A 53 -3.69 -39.33 14.63
N THR A 54 -3.73 -39.87 15.85
CA THR A 54 -3.33 -39.18 17.08
C THR A 54 -1.95 -38.52 16.99
N THR A 55 -0.99 -39.15 16.31
CA THR A 55 0.35 -38.57 16.12
C THR A 55 0.31 -37.25 15.35
N GLN A 56 -0.33 -37.23 14.18
CA GLN A 56 -0.45 -36.04 13.33
C GLN A 56 -1.37 -34.99 13.94
N GLN A 57 -2.46 -35.42 14.57
CA GLN A 57 -3.34 -34.54 15.34
C GLN A 57 -2.55 -33.80 16.43
N ASN A 58 -1.80 -34.54 17.25
CA ASN A 58 -0.97 -33.95 18.30
C ASN A 58 0.12 -33.05 17.72
N GLN A 59 0.69 -33.39 16.56
CA GLN A 59 1.71 -32.57 15.91
C GLN A 59 1.16 -31.21 15.48
N ALA A 60 0.00 -31.16 14.83
CA ALA A 60 -0.65 -29.91 14.43
C ALA A 60 -1.01 -29.05 15.65
N LEU A 61 -1.63 -29.66 16.67
CA LEU A 61 -1.95 -28.99 17.94
C LEU A 61 -0.71 -28.46 18.66
N THR A 62 0.39 -29.23 18.64
CA THR A 62 1.68 -28.80 19.23
C THR A 62 2.22 -27.57 18.51
N TYR A 63 2.24 -27.57 17.18
CA TYR A 63 2.72 -26.42 16.41
C TYR A 63 1.93 -25.15 16.71
N LEU A 64 0.62 -25.24 16.93
CA LEU A 64 -0.24 -24.08 17.17
C LEU A 64 -0.21 -23.61 18.63
N PHE A 65 -0.35 -24.51 19.60
CA PHE A 65 -0.65 -24.15 20.99
C PHE A 65 0.48 -24.40 22.00
N ASP A 66 1.45 -25.26 21.70
CA ASP A 66 2.54 -25.53 22.64
C ASP A 66 3.48 -24.30 22.72
N LYS A 67 3.69 -23.77 23.93
CA LYS A 67 4.49 -22.56 24.18
C LYS A 67 6.00 -22.75 23.99
N THR A 68 6.45 -24.01 23.91
CA THR A 68 7.88 -24.38 23.86
C THR A 68 8.26 -25.04 22.54
N LYS A 69 7.35 -25.81 21.96
CA LYS A 69 7.55 -26.60 20.74
C LYS A 69 6.78 -26.06 19.53
N GLY A 70 5.94 -25.04 19.75
CA GLY A 70 5.12 -24.41 18.73
C GLY A 70 5.02 -22.90 18.92
N ALA A 71 3.97 -22.32 18.39
CA ALA A 71 3.72 -20.89 18.42
C ALA A 71 3.11 -20.40 19.73
N GLY A 72 2.51 -21.27 20.55
CA GLY A 72 1.92 -20.87 21.83
C GLY A 72 0.73 -19.90 21.70
N LEU A 73 -0.03 -19.99 20.60
CA LEU A 73 -1.16 -19.12 20.30
C LEU A 73 -2.21 -19.20 21.41
N THR A 74 -2.80 -18.06 21.78
CA THR A 74 -3.63 -17.90 22.99
C THR A 74 -5.07 -17.47 22.70
N ILE A 75 -5.43 -17.28 21.44
CA ILE A 75 -6.79 -16.94 21.00
C ILE A 75 -7.25 -17.93 19.91
N LEU A 76 -8.45 -18.48 20.06
CA LEU A 76 -9.13 -19.25 19.03
C LEU A 76 -10.43 -18.53 18.63
N ARG A 77 -10.59 -18.23 17.34
CA ARG A 77 -11.81 -17.66 16.77
C ARG A 77 -12.66 -18.77 16.13
N ASN A 78 -13.92 -18.87 16.52
CA ASN A 78 -14.89 -19.84 16.00
C ASN A 78 -15.99 -19.12 15.23
N ARG A 79 -16.50 -19.74 14.16
CA ARG A 79 -17.69 -19.30 13.43
C ARG A 79 -18.97 -19.85 14.05
N ILE A 80 -19.91 -18.96 14.33
CA ILE A 80 -21.31 -19.26 14.57
C ILE A 80 -22.00 -19.33 13.21
N ALA A 81 -22.32 -20.54 12.75
CA ALA A 81 -22.84 -20.78 11.42
C ALA A 81 -24.31 -20.36 11.26
N ALA A 82 -24.64 -19.68 10.16
CA ALA A 82 -26.00 -19.31 9.80
C ALA A 82 -26.64 -20.27 8.78
N ASP A 83 -25.83 -21.03 8.06
CA ASP A 83 -26.30 -21.95 7.03
C ASP A 83 -27.24 -23.04 7.60
N PRO A 84 -28.34 -23.42 6.90
CA PRO A 84 -29.30 -24.40 7.40
C PRO A 84 -28.73 -25.80 7.67
N GLY A 85 -27.52 -26.12 7.20
CA GLY A 85 -26.83 -27.37 7.45
C GLY A 85 -26.22 -27.42 8.85
N ASN A 86 -25.67 -26.30 9.32
CA ASN A 86 -24.83 -26.26 10.52
C ASN A 86 -25.35 -25.32 11.63
N THR A 87 -26.25 -24.39 11.33
CA THR A 87 -26.81 -23.49 12.35
C THR A 87 -27.56 -24.25 13.44
N ILE A 88 -27.57 -23.70 14.66
CA ILE A 88 -28.37 -24.23 15.77
C ILE A 88 -29.87 -23.99 15.57
N GLU A 89 -30.29 -23.08 14.68
CA GLU A 89 -31.69 -22.77 14.42
C GLU A 89 -32.01 -22.79 12.91
N PRO A 90 -32.12 -23.99 12.29
CA PRO A 90 -32.24 -24.12 10.83
C PRO A 90 -33.60 -23.71 10.27
N ASN A 91 -34.64 -23.70 11.11
CA ASN A 91 -36.02 -23.50 10.71
C ASN A 91 -36.59 -22.28 11.43
N SER A 92 -37.27 -21.41 10.69
CA SER A 92 -37.98 -20.27 11.27
C SER A 92 -39.03 -20.74 12.28
N PRO A 93 -39.14 -20.11 13.46
CA PRO A 93 -40.24 -20.34 14.38
C PRO A 93 -41.56 -19.70 13.90
N GLY A 94 -41.56 -19.04 12.74
CA GLY A 94 -42.73 -18.43 12.10
C GLY A 94 -42.98 -16.96 12.49
N SER A 95 -42.49 -16.51 13.64
CA SER A 95 -42.48 -15.09 14.04
C SER A 95 -41.38 -14.81 15.08
N PRO A 96 -40.94 -13.56 15.27
CA PRO A 96 -39.88 -13.22 16.23
C PRO A 96 -40.20 -13.57 17.69
N SER A 97 -41.48 -13.64 18.04
CA SER A 97 -41.95 -13.97 19.40
C SER A 97 -42.32 -15.44 19.58
N ALA A 98 -42.30 -16.24 18.51
CA ALA A 98 -42.59 -17.67 18.61
C ALA A 98 -41.41 -18.43 19.23
N LYS A 99 -41.70 -19.56 19.87
CA LYS A 99 -40.68 -20.37 20.53
C LYS A 99 -39.72 -20.98 19.49
N PRO A 100 -38.40 -20.71 19.56
CA PRO A 100 -37.42 -21.28 18.64
C PRO A 100 -37.25 -22.79 18.87
N THR A 101 -36.83 -23.50 17.83
CA THR A 101 -36.42 -24.91 17.92
C THR A 101 -34.93 -25.00 17.62
N TYR A 102 -34.14 -25.09 18.70
CA TYR A 102 -32.69 -25.24 18.59
C TYR A 102 -32.29 -26.71 18.43
N ARG A 103 -31.20 -26.94 17.71
CA ARG A 103 -30.48 -28.21 17.62
C ARG A 103 -29.01 -27.98 17.95
N TRP A 104 -28.41 -28.94 18.63
CA TRP A 104 -26.99 -28.94 18.95
C TRP A 104 -26.43 -30.32 18.66
N ASP A 105 -25.33 -30.39 17.92
CA ASP A 105 -24.72 -31.65 17.50
C ASP A 105 -23.49 -32.05 18.35
N GLY A 106 -23.08 -31.19 19.29
CA GLY A 106 -21.90 -31.40 20.13
C GLY A 106 -20.56 -31.30 19.38
N ASN A 107 -20.55 -30.83 18.13
CA ASN A 107 -19.37 -30.82 17.27
C ASN A 107 -19.08 -29.45 16.67
N ASP A 108 -20.13 -28.77 16.17
CA ASP A 108 -20.03 -27.45 15.53
C ASP A 108 -18.91 -27.41 14.49
N GLN A 109 -19.00 -28.29 13.49
CA GLN A 109 -18.03 -28.32 12.38
C GLN A 109 -16.57 -28.52 12.81
N SER A 110 -16.32 -29.30 13.87
CA SER A 110 -15.03 -29.55 14.54
C SER A 110 -14.57 -28.48 15.54
N GLN A 111 -15.27 -27.35 15.64
CA GLN A 111 -14.86 -26.24 16.50
C GLN A 111 -14.99 -26.57 17.99
N VAL A 112 -15.91 -27.45 18.40
CA VAL A 112 -15.96 -27.96 19.79
C VAL A 112 -14.71 -28.77 20.12
N PHE A 113 -14.24 -29.61 19.20
CA PHE A 113 -13.00 -30.36 19.37
C PHE A 113 -11.80 -29.41 19.52
N TRP A 114 -11.68 -28.44 18.61
CA TRP A 114 -10.60 -27.46 18.65
C TRP A 114 -10.62 -26.63 19.93
N SER A 115 -11.79 -26.18 20.37
CA SER A 115 -11.95 -25.40 21.59
C SER A 115 -11.57 -26.19 22.84
N ARG A 116 -11.95 -27.47 22.93
CA ARG A 116 -11.53 -28.35 24.02
C ARG A 116 -10.00 -28.53 24.03
N LYS A 117 -9.39 -28.80 22.87
CA LYS A 117 -7.94 -28.95 22.76
C LYS A 117 -7.18 -27.67 23.06
N ALA A 118 -7.67 -26.53 22.59
CA ALA A 118 -7.17 -25.21 22.92
C ALA A 118 -7.15 -25.00 24.44
N ARG A 119 -8.27 -25.24 25.14
CA ARG A 119 -8.34 -25.12 26.61
C ARG A 119 -7.42 -26.10 27.33
N GLU A 120 -7.36 -27.36 26.91
CA GLU A 120 -6.44 -28.37 27.45
C GLU A 120 -4.97 -27.92 27.33
N MET A 121 -4.63 -27.17 26.29
CA MET A 121 -3.28 -26.67 26.01
C MET A 121 -3.03 -25.25 26.53
N GLY A 122 -3.99 -24.66 27.25
CA GLY A 122 -3.82 -23.37 27.93
C GLY A 122 -4.08 -22.12 27.09
N VAL A 123 -4.90 -22.23 26.04
CA VAL A 123 -5.44 -21.08 25.29
C VAL A 123 -6.34 -20.25 26.20
N GLU A 124 -6.09 -18.95 26.23
CA GLU A 124 -6.70 -18.01 27.18
C GLU A 124 -8.07 -17.54 26.73
N TYR A 125 -8.25 -17.28 25.43
CA TYR A 125 -9.49 -16.71 24.91
C TYR A 125 -10.10 -17.54 23.78
N ILE A 126 -11.41 -17.76 23.86
CA ILE A 126 -12.24 -18.25 22.77
C ILE A 126 -13.18 -17.12 22.36
N TYR A 127 -13.09 -16.74 21.09
CA TYR A 127 -13.93 -15.74 20.45
C TYR A 127 -14.89 -16.45 19.49
N ALA A 128 -16.20 -16.44 19.75
CA ALA A 128 -17.19 -16.96 18.81
C ALA A 128 -17.86 -15.81 18.07
N ASP A 129 -17.75 -15.79 16.75
CA ASP A 129 -18.25 -14.70 15.92
C ASP A 129 -19.27 -15.20 14.91
N ALA A 130 -20.30 -14.41 14.60
CA ALA A 130 -21.34 -14.78 13.67
C ALA A 130 -21.20 -13.98 12.37
N TRP A 131 -21.00 -14.72 11.27
CA TRP A 131 -20.89 -14.12 9.94
C TRP A 131 -22.24 -13.63 9.42
N SER A 132 -23.33 -14.23 9.90
CA SER A 132 -24.69 -13.82 9.61
C SER A 132 -25.66 -14.30 10.70
N ALA A 133 -26.82 -13.67 10.79
CA ALA A 133 -27.99 -14.30 11.40
C ALA A 133 -28.59 -15.38 10.46
N PRO A 134 -29.38 -16.36 10.97
CA PRO A 134 -30.18 -17.23 10.11
C PRO A 134 -31.05 -16.41 9.14
N GLY A 135 -31.20 -16.91 7.90
CA GLY A 135 -31.82 -16.14 6.82
C GLY A 135 -33.20 -15.56 7.15
N PHE A 136 -34.04 -16.30 7.88
CA PHE A 136 -35.38 -15.85 8.27
C PHE A 136 -35.42 -14.67 9.26
N MET A 137 -34.28 -14.28 9.83
CA MET A 137 -34.12 -13.09 10.68
C MET A 137 -33.67 -11.85 9.88
N LYS A 138 -33.46 -11.98 8.57
CA LYS A 138 -32.83 -10.94 7.72
C LYS A 138 -33.77 -10.38 6.66
N THR A 139 -33.49 -9.16 6.21
CA THR A 139 -34.29 -8.41 5.22
C THR A 139 -34.40 -9.10 3.86
N ASN A 140 -33.38 -9.86 3.47
CA ASN A 140 -33.34 -10.63 2.23
C ASN A 140 -33.82 -12.08 2.38
N ASN A 141 -34.24 -12.50 3.58
CA ASN A 141 -34.61 -13.87 3.91
C ASN A 141 -33.53 -14.91 3.49
N ASN A 142 -32.25 -14.52 3.51
CA ASN A 142 -31.13 -15.36 3.07
C ASN A 142 -29.94 -15.13 4.02
N TYR A 143 -29.19 -16.19 4.35
CA TYR A 143 -27.98 -16.06 5.17
C TYR A 143 -26.77 -15.57 4.34
N GLU A 144 -26.83 -15.69 3.01
CA GLU A 144 -25.81 -15.21 2.08
C GLU A 144 -26.18 -13.85 1.44
N ASN A 145 -25.24 -13.27 0.70
CA ASN A 145 -25.40 -12.07 -0.13
C ASN A 145 -25.85 -10.84 0.67
N GLY A 146 -25.29 -10.68 1.88
CA GLY A 146 -25.56 -9.54 2.75
C GLY A 146 -26.98 -9.53 3.31
N GLY A 147 -27.68 -8.40 3.17
CA GLY A 147 -28.94 -8.15 3.87
C GLY A 147 -28.72 -7.79 5.34
N HIS A 148 -29.73 -7.20 5.98
CA HIS A 148 -29.62 -6.66 7.34
C HIS A 148 -30.48 -7.45 8.33
N LEU A 149 -30.11 -7.42 9.60
CA LEU A 149 -30.94 -7.96 10.67
C LEU A 149 -32.27 -7.19 10.77
N CYS A 150 -33.39 -7.88 10.60
CA CYS A 150 -34.71 -7.25 10.65
C CYS A 150 -34.94 -6.53 11.99
N GLY A 151 -35.19 -5.23 11.96
CA GLY A 151 -35.46 -4.38 13.12
C GLY A 151 -34.31 -3.46 13.53
N VAL A 152 -33.11 -3.60 12.96
CA VAL A 152 -32.03 -2.60 13.15
C VAL A 152 -32.41 -1.26 12.50
N ALA A 153 -31.69 -0.21 12.86
CA ALA A 153 -31.98 1.14 12.38
C ALA A 153 -32.08 1.20 10.84
N GLY A 154 -33.23 1.67 10.32
CA GLY A 154 -33.48 1.77 8.89
C GLY A 154 -34.01 0.50 8.20
N GLU A 155 -34.00 -0.65 8.88
CA GLU A 155 -34.20 -1.96 8.25
C GLU A 155 -35.42 -2.68 8.84
N THR A 156 -36.59 -2.55 8.21
CA THR A 156 -37.83 -3.18 8.67
C THR A 156 -38.22 -4.38 7.80
N CYS A 157 -38.76 -5.43 8.42
CA CYS A 157 -39.27 -6.61 7.72
C CYS A 157 -40.76 -6.82 7.99
N SER A 158 -41.48 -7.36 7.01
CA SER A 158 -42.89 -7.76 7.18
C SER A 158 -43.08 -8.86 8.22
N THR A 159 -42.02 -9.65 8.48
CA THR A 159 -41.99 -10.70 9.51
C THR A 159 -41.76 -10.17 10.93
N GLY A 160 -41.44 -8.88 11.11
CA GLY A 160 -41.27 -8.22 12.41
C GLY A 160 -39.83 -7.87 12.76
N ASP A 161 -39.60 -7.52 14.04
CA ASP A 161 -38.28 -7.19 14.61
C ASP A 161 -37.65 -8.45 15.21
N TRP A 162 -36.54 -8.90 14.62
CA TRP A 162 -35.83 -10.12 14.99
C TRP A 162 -34.62 -9.88 15.89
N ARG A 163 -34.35 -8.64 16.31
CA ARG A 163 -33.18 -8.33 17.15
C ARG A 163 -33.14 -9.15 18.44
N GLN A 164 -34.25 -9.21 19.20
CA GLN A 164 -34.25 -10.01 20.43
C GLN A 164 -34.11 -11.51 20.15
N ALA A 165 -34.71 -12.01 19.07
CA ALA A 165 -34.59 -13.42 18.68
C ALA A 165 -33.14 -13.78 18.31
N TYR A 166 -32.44 -12.90 17.59
CA TYR A 166 -31.04 -13.08 17.26
C TYR A 166 -30.12 -13.01 18.49
N ALA A 167 -30.38 -12.10 19.43
CA ALA A 167 -29.67 -12.07 20.71
C ALA A 167 -29.87 -13.37 21.52
N ASN A 168 -31.10 -13.91 21.55
CA ASN A 168 -31.39 -15.19 22.19
C ASN A 168 -30.68 -16.36 21.49
N TYR A 169 -30.62 -16.34 20.16
CA TYR A 169 -29.88 -17.31 19.35
C TYR A 169 -28.39 -17.33 19.72
N LEU A 170 -27.74 -16.16 19.78
CA LEU A 170 -26.32 -16.07 20.17
C LEU A 170 -26.10 -16.55 21.60
N VAL A 171 -26.94 -16.15 22.55
CA VAL A 171 -26.86 -16.63 23.95
C VAL A 171 -27.07 -18.14 24.04
N LYS A 172 -27.96 -18.72 23.23
CA LYS A 172 -28.16 -20.15 23.19
C LYS A 172 -26.90 -20.89 22.72
N TYR A 173 -26.24 -20.38 21.68
CA TYR A 173 -24.95 -20.92 21.21
C TYR A 173 -23.89 -20.92 22.33
N LEU A 174 -23.79 -19.82 23.10
CA LEU A 174 -22.88 -19.72 24.24
C LEU A 174 -23.18 -20.79 25.31
N GLN A 175 -24.47 -21.01 25.62
CA GLN A 175 -24.91 -22.04 26.56
C GLN A 175 -24.64 -23.47 26.04
N ASP A 176 -24.74 -23.69 24.73
CA ASP A 176 -24.41 -24.98 24.12
C ASP A 176 -22.93 -25.29 24.26
N TYR A 177 -22.04 -24.30 24.07
CA TYR A 177 -20.61 -24.45 24.35
C TYR A 177 -20.31 -24.68 25.84
N GLU A 178 -20.98 -23.96 26.76
CA GLU A 178 -20.84 -24.23 28.19
C GLU A 178 -21.25 -25.67 28.56
N SER A 179 -22.26 -26.22 27.89
CA SER A 179 -22.69 -27.61 28.07
C SER A 179 -21.63 -28.63 27.61
N GLU A 180 -20.75 -28.23 26.68
CA GLU A 180 -19.59 -29.01 26.26
C GLU A 180 -18.35 -28.81 27.16
N GLY A 181 -18.48 -28.01 28.23
CA GLY A 181 -17.40 -27.70 29.17
C GLY A 181 -16.44 -26.62 28.66
N VAL A 182 -16.87 -25.81 27.68
CA VAL A 182 -16.06 -24.75 27.07
C VAL A 182 -16.76 -23.41 27.28
N THR A 183 -16.12 -22.51 28.04
CA THR A 183 -16.60 -21.12 28.11
C THR A 183 -16.10 -20.33 26.90
N VAL A 184 -17.03 -19.64 26.23
CA VAL A 184 -16.72 -18.64 25.20
C VAL A 184 -16.57 -17.28 25.88
N ASP A 185 -15.38 -16.69 25.78
CA ASP A 185 -15.04 -15.44 26.49
C ASP A 185 -15.59 -14.22 25.78
N PHE A 186 -15.62 -14.28 24.45
CA PHE A 186 -16.02 -13.18 23.58
C PHE A 186 -17.03 -13.64 22.54
N VAL A 187 -18.03 -12.80 22.26
CA VAL A 187 -19.03 -13.02 21.22
C VAL A 187 -19.09 -11.85 20.25
N GLY A 188 -19.05 -12.16 18.96
CA GLY A 188 -19.25 -11.25 17.84
C GLY A 188 -20.55 -11.61 17.14
N PHE A 189 -21.12 -10.62 16.44
CA PHE A 189 -22.43 -10.77 15.78
C PHE A 189 -22.42 -10.27 14.33
N LEU A 190 -21.23 -9.92 13.82
CA LEU A 190 -20.98 -9.42 12.48
C LEU A 190 -19.58 -9.88 12.07
N ASN A 191 -19.43 -10.22 10.80
CA ASN A 191 -18.15 -10.37 10.11
C ASN A 191 -18.25 -9.62 8.79
N GLU A 192 -17.27 -8.74 8.52
CA GLU A 192 -17.17 -7.97 7.27
C GLU A 192 -18.51 -7.35 6.84
N PRO A 193 -19.17 -6.58 7.72
CA PRO A 193 -20.52 -6.08 7.49
C PRO A 193 -20.65 -5.04 6.35
N GLU A 194 -19.56 -4.67 5.71
CA GLU A 194 -19.50 -3.94 4.44
C GLU A 194 -19.59 -4.84 3.20
N PHE A 195 -19.34 -6.15 3.35
CA PHE A 195 -19.15 -7.08 2.24
C PHE A 195 -20.34 -8.04 2.08
N ALA A 196 -21.02 -7.96 0.94
CA ALA A 196 -22.14 -8.85 0.60
C ALA A 196 -21.64 -10.16 -0.04
N ALA A 197 -20.95 -10.99 0.73
CA ALA A 197 -20.35 -12.23 0.23
C ALA A 197 -21.38 -13.29 -0.23
N SER A 198 -20.97 -14.20 -1.11
CA SER A 198 -21.79 -15.33 -1.56
C SER A 198 -21.87 -16.50 -0.56
N TYR A 199 -21.29 -16.34 0.63
CA TYR A 199 -21.40 -17.23 1.79
C TYR A 199 -22.07 -16.45 2.94
N ASP A 200 -22.12 -17.01 4.15
CA ASP A 200 -22.67 -16.32 5.34
C ASP A 200 -22.17 -14.86 5.41
N ALA A 201 -23.10 -13.91 5.25
CA ALA A 201 -22.78 -12.48 5.27
C ALA A 201 -23.99 -11.66 5.72
N MET A 202 -23.80 -10.71 6.62
CA MET A 202 -24.86 -9.81 7.09
C MET A 202 -24.32 -8.38 7.18
N LEU A 203 -24.97 -7.49 6.45
CA LEU A 203 -24.56 -6.09 6.37
C LEU A 203 -24.94 -5.33 7.64
N SER A 204 -24.11 -4.37 8.01
CA SER A 204 -24.39 -3.39 9.06
C SER A 204 -23.42 -2.21 8.97
N ASP A 205 -23.89 -1.00 9.26
CA ASP A 205 -23.00 0.09 9.68
C ASP A 205 -22.86 0.12 11.22
N GLY A 206 -22.04 1.03 11.74
CA GLY A 206 -21.83 1.19 13.18
C GLY A 206 -23.07 1.72 13.92
N THR A 207 -23.97 2.44 13.25
CA THR A 207 -25.24 2.92 13.84
C THR A 207 -26.24 1.76 14.02
N GLN A 208 -26.34 0.90 13.01
CA GLN A 208 -27.12 -0.31 13.02
C GLN A 208 -26.59 -1.29 14.07
N ALA A 209 -25.26 -1.50 14.12
CA ALA A 209 -24.61 -2.28 15.16
C ALA A 209 -24.93 -1.74 16.57
N ALA A 210 -24.83 -0.42 16.77
CA ALA A 210 -25.18 0.23 18.03
C ALA A 210 -26.66 0.05 18.44
N SER A 211 -27.56 -0.21 17.49
CA SER A 211 -28.97 -0.51 17.78
C SER A 211 -29.22 -1.95 18.26
N PHE A 212 -28.25 -2.84 18.10
CA PHE A 212 -28.30 -4.24 18.53
C PHE A 212 -27.43 -4.52 19.77
N ILE A 213 -26.26 -3.89 19.89
CA ILE A 213 -25.30 -4.08 20.98
C ILE A 213 -25.95 -4.06 22.39
N PRO A 214 -26.81 -3.08 22.76
CA PRO A 214 -27.44 -3.05 24.08
C PRO A 214 -28.42 -4.22 24.33
N ILE A 215 -29.08 -4.71 23.27
CA ILE A 215 -30.01 -5.85 23.32
C ILE A 215 -29.21 -7.12 23.61
N LEU A 216 -28.13 -7.34 22.85
CA LEU A 216 -27.24 -8.48 23.06
C LEU A 216 -26.64 -8.45 24.48
N HIS A 217 -26.11 -7.31 24.91
CA HIS A 217 -25.53 -7.15 26.26
C HIS A 217 -26.54 -7.51 27.35
N SER A 218 -27.75 -6.97 27.27
CA SER A 218 -28.80 -7.23 28.26
C SER A 218 -29.22 -8.70 28.28
N THR A 219 -29.23 -9.35 27.11
CA THR A 219 -29.59 -10.77 26.97
C THR A 219 -28.51 -11.69 27.56
N ILE A 220 -27.22 -11.38 27.35
CA ILE A 220 -26.09 -12.09 27.97
C ILE A 220 -26.16 -11.98 29.50
N GLN A 221 -26.35 -10.77 30.03
CA GLN A 221 -26.45 -10.54 31.47
C GLN A 221 -27.67 -11.27 32.09
N ALA A 222 -28.82 -11.26 31.40
CA ALA A 222 -30.02 -11.96 31.85
C ALA A 222 -29.84 -13.49 31.89
N ALA A 223 -28.98 -14.03 31.03
CA ALA A 223 -28.60 -15.44 31.04
C ALA A 223 -27.53 -15.79 32.10
N GLY A 224 -26.99 -14.80 32.83
CA GLY A 224 -25.95 -15.01 33.85
C GLY A 224 -24.56 -15.25 33.27
N LEU A 225 -24.36 -15.00 31.98
CA LEU A 225 -23.09 -15.18 31.27
C LEU A 225 -22.17 -13.97 31.47
N LYS A 226 -20.86 -14.20 31.40
CA LYS A 226 -19.82 -13.16 31.52
C LYS A 226 -19.15 -12.80 30.19
N THR A 227 -19.65 -13.37 29.09
CA THR A 227 -19.10 -13.20 27.75
C THR A 227 -19.09 -11.72 27.34
N GLY A 228 -17.94 -11.23 26.90
CA GLY A 228 -17.77 -9.87 26.39
C GLY A 228 -18.23 -9.75 24.94
N ILE A 229 -18.71 -8.58 24.53
CA ILE A 229 -19.10 -8.34 23.13
C ILE A 229 -17.92 -7.74 22.37
N VAL A 230 -17.69 -8.23 21.16
CA VAL A 230 -16.69 -7.76 20.20
C VAL A 230 -17.40 -7.21 18.97
N CYS A 231 -16.92 -6.09 18.42
CA CYS A 231 -17.46 -5.53 17.19
C CYS A 231 -16.40 -4.70 16.44
N CYS A 232 -16.37 -4.69 15.12
CA CYS A 232 -17.37 -5.29 14.22
C CYS A 232 -16.79 -6.23 13.17
N ASP A 233 -15.51 -6.57 13.29
CA ASP A 233 -14.78 -7.43 12.36
C ASP A 233 -14.93 -6.91 10.92
N ALA A 234 -14.83 -5.58 10.73
CA ALA A 234 -14.85 -4.95 9.41
C ALA A 234 -13.72 -5.50 8.53
N GLU A 235 -13.97 -5.69 7.23
CA GLU A 235 -13.00 -6.20 6.24
C GLU A 235 -11.71 -5.37 6.19
N GLY A 236 -11.80 -4.09 6.54
CA GLY A 236 -10.65 -3.19 6.65
C GLY A 236 -10.68 -2.23 7.83
N TRP A 237 -9.48 -1.80 8.20
CA TRP A 237 -9.24 -0.86 9.30
C TRP A 237 -9.99 0.47 9.16
N ASN A 238 -10.10 1.01 7.95
CA ASN A 238 -10.73 2.32 7.72
C ASN A 238 -12.24 2.28 7.98
N ASP A 239 -12.90 1.18 7.60
CA ASP A 239 -14.33 0.97 7.87
C ASP A 239 -14.54 0.77 9.37
N GLN A 240 -13.68 0.00 10.05
CA GLN A 240 -13.77 -0.13 11.51
C GLN A 240 -13.55 1.20 12.25
N VAL A 241 -12.66 2.08 11.78
CA VAL A 241 -12.51 3.44 12.32
C VAL A 241 -13.83 4.23 12.20
N THR A 242 -14.57 4.04 11.11
CA THR A 242 -15.86 4.68 10.89
C THR A 242 -16.93 4.10 11.80
N TYR A 243 -17.05 2.77 11.88
CA TYR A 243 -18.02 2.10 12.74
C TYR A 243 -17.80 2.42 14.22
N THR A 244 -16.53 2.44 14.66
CA THR A 244 -16.19 2.78 16.05
C THR A 244 -16.65 4.19 16.41
N LYS A 245 -16.46 5.17 15.52
CA LYS A 245 -16.97 6.55 15.73
C LYS A 245 -18.49 6.58 15.86
N GLN A 246 -19.21 5.84 15.02
CA GLN A 246 -20.67 5.76 15.06
C GLN A 246 -21.18 5.09 16.34
N ILE A 247 -20.54 4.00 16.77
CA ILE A 247 -20.84 3.28 18.01
C ILE A 247 -20.63 4.16 19.24
N ILE A 248 -19.52 4.91 19.28
CA ILE A 248 -19.22 5.88 20.34
C ILE A 248 -20.27 6.99 20.35
N ALA A 249 -20.60 7.57 19.19
CA ALA A 249 -21.61 8.61 19.07
C ALA A 249 -23.01 8.15 19.53
N ALA A 250 -23.34 6.87 19.32
CA ALA A 250 -24.56 6.24 19.80
C ALA A 250 -24.51 5.82 21.28
N GLY A 251 -23.38 5.98 21.96
CA GLY A 251 -23.19 5.61 23.37
C GLY A 251 -23.19 4.10 23.64
N ALA A 252 -22.92 3.29 22.61
CA ALA A 252 -22.93 1.83 22.69
C ALA A 252 -21.56 1.23 23.07
N GLU A 253 -20.45 1.99 23.00
CA GLU A 253 -19.10 1.53 23.34
C GLU A 253 -19.02 0.91 24.74
N LYS A 254 -19.76 1.46 25.71
CA LYS A 254 -19.78 0.98 27.12
C LYS A 254 -20.27 -0.46 27.31
N TYR A 255 -20.90 -1.05 26.29
CA TYR A 255 -21.38 -2.44 26.32
C TYR A 255 -20.41 -3.41 25.63
N LEU A 256 -19.39 -2.88 24.94
CA LEU A 256 -18.38 -3.66 24.26
C LEU A 256 -17.19 -3.94 25.18
N SER A 257 -16.53 -5.07 24.92
CA SER A 257 -15.28 -5.45 25.58
C SER A 257 -14.07 -5.22 24.67
N ARG A 258 -14.22 -5.40 23.35
CA ARG A 258 -13.17 -5.17 22.34
C ARG A 258 -13.74 -4.48 21.10
N ILE A 259 -12.88 -3.74 20.42
CA ILE A 259 -13.06 -3.37 19.02
C ILE A 259 -12.26 -4.35 18.16
N SER A 260 -12.83 -4.80 17.04
CA SER A 260 -12.21 -5.77 16.13
C SER A 260 -12.22 -5.27 14.69
N SER A 261 -11.20 -5.64 13.91
CA SER A 261 -11.05 -5.32 12.48
C SER A 261 -10.26 -6.42 11.78
N HIS A 262 -10.53 -6.65 10.51
CA HIS A 262 -9.66 -7.34 9.57
C HIS A 262 -8.78 -6.32 8.84
N TRP A 263 -7.80 -6.81 8.08
CA TRP A 263 -6.80 -5.99 7.37
C TRP A 263 -6.75 -6.24 5.84
N TYR A 264 -7.79 -6.83 5.24
CA TYR A 264 -7.82 -7.19 3.83
C TYR A 264 -7.91 -5.97 2.90
N THR A 265 -8.91 -5.08 3.11
CA THR A 265 -9.12 -3.91 2.24
C THR A 265 -8.33 -2.69 2.67
N SER A 266 -7.99 -2.60 3.96
CA SER A 266 -7.11 -1.55 4.49
C SER A 266 -6.43 -1.98 5.79
N LYS A 267 -5.12 -1.74 5.88
CA LYS A 267 -4.31 -1.98 7.08
C LYS A 267 -4.30 -0.78 8.00
N GLY A 268 -4.14 -1.03 9.29
CA GLY A 268 -3.88 0.02 10.25
C GLY A 268 -2.54 0.71 10.01
N THR A 269 -2.53 2.03 10.12
CA THR A 269 -1.30 2.85 10.18
C THR A 269 -1.28 3.78 11.39
N SER A 270 -2.34 3.75 12.20
CA SER A 270 -2.49 4.48 13.45
C SER A 270 -3.61 3.85 14.30
N PRO A 271 -3.61 4.06 15.63
CA PRO A 271 -4.60 3.45 16.52
C PRO A 271 -6.03 3.93 16.25
N ILE A 272 -7.02 3.06 16.46
CA ILE A 272 -8.44 3.45 16.48
C ILE A 272 -8.69 4.28 17.74
N ASN A 273 -9.38 5.42 17.61
CA ASN A 273 -9.72 6.29 18.73
C ASN A 273 -10.87 5.70 19.57
N THR A 274 -10.52 4.77 20.47
CA THR A 274 -11.41 4.12 21.44
C THR A 274 -10.70 3.97 22.78
N THR A 275 -11.46 3.77 23.85
CA THR A 275 -10.91 3.41 25.17
C THR A 275 -10.72 1.90 25.36
N LEU A 276 -11.28 1.10 24.44
CA LEU A 276 -11.23 -0.36 24.48
C LEU A 276 -9.95 -0.90 23.84
N ARG A 277 -9.60 -2.12 24.19
CA ARG A 277 -8.56 -2.88 23.48
C ARG A 277 -9.04 -3.21 22.06
N VAL A 278 -8.14 -3.06 21.10
CA VAL A 278 -8.41 -3.28 19.67
C VAL A 278 -7.71 -4.56 19.21
N TRP A 279 -8.42 -5.42 18.51
CA TRP A 279 -7.91 -6.66 17.94
C TRP A 279 -7.93 -6.58 16.42
N GLU A 280 -6.85 -7.03 15.79
CA GLU A 280 -6.91 -7.53 14.43
C GLU A 280 -7.36 -9.00 14.53
N THR A 281 -8.48 -9.34 13.88
CA THR A 281 -9.19 -10.61 14.10
C THR A 281 -9.23 -11.56 12.91
N GLU A 282 -8.76 -11.12 11.74
CA GLU A 282 -8.59 -11.94 10.56
C GLU A 282 -7.73 -11.25 9.49
N TYR A 283 -6.56 -11.83 9.22
CA TYR A 283 -5.76 -11.46 8.07
C TYR A 283 -4.92 -12.63 7.57
N ALA A 284 -4.90 -12.84 6.26
CA ALA A 284 -4.11 -13.89 5.62
C ALA A 284 -3.78 -13.57 4.16
N ASP A 285 -2.83 -14.31 3.61
CA ASP A 285 -2.63 -14.41 2.18
C ASP A 285 -3.59 -15.47 1.62
N LEU A 286 -4.61 -15.02 0.90
CA LEU A 286 -5.70 -15.88 0.41
C LEU A 286 -5.37 -16.55 -0.93
N ASP A 287 -4.33 -16.10 -1.62
CA ASP A 287 -4.09 -16.41 -3.03
C ASP A 287 -2.85 -17.30 -3.23
N ASP A 288 -1.75 -17.00 -2.56
CA ASP A 288 -0.47 -17.64 -2.84
C ASP A 288 -0.40 -19.08 -2.30
N ALA A 289 0.57 -19.84 -2.84
CA ALA A 289 0.86 -21.18 -2.37
C ALA A 289 1.39 -21.19 -0.93
N PHE A 290 1.16 -22.28 -0.20
CA PHE A 290 1.72 -22.47 1.14
C PHE A 290 3.25 -22.43 1.09
N SER A 291 3.84 -21.68 2.03
CA SER A 291 5.27 -21.38 2.02
C SER A 291 5.93 -21.68 3.36
N THR A 292 7.08 -22.36 3.29
CA THR A 292 8.00 -22.55 4.42
C THR A 292 9.17 -21.55 4.37
N THR A 293 9.12 -20.60 3.44
CA THR A 293 10.16 -19.60 3.21
C THR A 293 10.08 -18.49 4.24
N TRP A 294 11.11 -18.34 5.07
CA TRP A 294 11.21 -17.20 5.99
C TRP A 294 11.38 -15.88 5.25
N TYR A 295 12.34 -15.81 4.33
CA TYR A 295 12.56 -14.65 3.47
C TYR A 295 13.25 -15.07 2.17
N SER A 296 12.81 -14.49 1.06
CA SER A 296 13.44 -14.62 -0.26
C SER A 296 13.30 -13.33 -1.05
N SER A 297 12.08 -12.82 -1.19
CA SER A 297 11.75 -11.67 -2.03
C SER A 297 10.88 -10.63 -1.35
N GLY A 298 10.39 -10.91 -0.14
CA GLY A 298 9.33 -10.12 0.49
C GLY A 298 7.95 -10.44 -0.07
N ALA A 299 7.76 -11.64 -0.65
CA ALA A 299 6.46 -12.11 -1.08
C ALA A 299 5.48 -12.20 0.10
N PHE A 300 4.18 -12.16 -0.19
CA PHE A 300 3.15 -11.99 0.82
C PHE A 300 3.06 -13.22 1.76
N ASN A 301 3.26 -14.42 1.23
CA ASN A 301 3.31 -15.68 1.98
C ASN A 301 4.63 -15.95 2.76
N GLU A 302 5.61 -15.05 2.75
CA GLU A 302 6.88 -15.24 3.46
C GLU A 302 6.79 -14.86 4.95
N GLY A 303 7.45 -15.63 5.81
CA GLY A 303 7.39 -15.42 7.27
C GLY A 303 7.85 -14.04 7.73
N PHE A 304 8.90 -13.49 7.10
CA PHE A 304 9.43 -12.17 7.43
C PHE A 304 8.45 -11.03 7.09
N THR A 305 7.68 -11.18 6.01
CA THR A 305 6.61 -10.23 5.66
C THR A 305 5.55 -10.19 6.76
N TRP A 306 5.13 -11.35 7.25
CA TRP A 306 4.16 -11.46 8.35
C TRP A 306 4.70 -10.96 9.70
N ALA A 307 5.99 -11.17 9.99
CA ALA A 307 6.63 -10.58 11.16
C ALA A 307 6.56 -9.04 11.12
N GLY A 308 6.68 -8.44 9.93
CA GLY A 308 6.48 -7.01 9.70
C GLY A 308 5.05 -6.56 10.02
N TYR A 309 4.03 -7.24 9.52
CA TYR A 309 2.63 -6.88 9.78
C TYR A 309 2.24 -7.00 11.25
N ILE A 310 2.69 -8.05 11.91
CA ILE A 310 2.46 -8.21 13.36
C ILE A 310 3.13 -7.06 14.11
N TYR A 311 4.37 -6.70 13.77
CA TYR A 311 5.07 -5.59 14.38
C TYR A 311 4.33 -4.25 14.16
N GLU A 312 3.94 -3.93 12.93
CA GLU A 312 3.20 -2.70 12.59
C GLU A 312 1.86 -2.63 13.35
N GLY A 313 1.13 -3.75 13.44
CA GLY A 313 -0.12 -3.82 14.19
C GLY A 313 0.07 -3.52 15.67
N LEU A 314 1.08 -4.13 16.30
CA LEU A 314 1.36 -3.93 17.73
C LEU A 314 1.93 -2.54 18.03
N VAL A 315 2.81 -2.01 17.17
CA VAL A 315 3.60 -0.80 17.48
C VAL A 315 2.98 0.49 16.94
N ASP A 316 2.39 0.42 15.74
CA ASP A 316 1.84 1.60 15.08
C ASP A 316 0.33 1.72 15.28
N CYS A 317 -0.37 0.61 15.55
CA CYS A 317 -1.83 0.58 15.68
C CYS A 317 -2.33 0.30 17.11
N ASP A 318 -1.42 0.15 18.07
CA ASP A 318 -1.72 -0.19 19.47
C ASP A 318 -2.63 -1.44 19.62
N LEU A 319 -2.46 -2.43 18.73
CA LEU A 319 -3.23 -3.68 18.81
C LEU A 319 -2.93 -4.44 20.10
N SER A 320 -3.99 -4.98 20.68
CA SER A 320 -3.95 -5.90 21.82
C SER A 320 -3.97 -7.37 21.38
N ALA A 321 -4.39 -7.66 20.13
CA ALA A 321 -4.27 -8.98 19.53
C ALA A 321 -4.13 -8.91 18.01
N PHE A 322 -3.58 -9.97 17.44
CA PHE A 322 -3.45 -10.18 15.99
C PHE A 322 -3.75 -11.66 15.66
N LEU A 323 -4.70 -11.91 14.78
CA LEU A 323 -5.17 -13.26 14.45
C LEU A 323 -5.00 -13.53 12.96
N TYR A 324 -4.37 -14.66 12.64
CA TYR A 324 -4.36 -15.16 11.27
C TYR A 324 -5.75 -15.69 10.87
N TRP A 325 -5.96 -15.98 9.58
CA TRP A 325 -7.21 -16.61 9.15
C TRP A 325 -7.32 -18.06 9.62
N VAL A 326 -6.70 -19.03 8.92
CA VAL A 326 -6.81 -20.46 9.26
C VAL A 326 -5.59 -20.97 10.00
N GLY A 327 -5.79 -21.77 11.05
CA GLY A 327 -4.71 -22.43 11.78
C GLY A 327 -4.12 -23.59 11.00
N ALA A 328 -4.90 -24.67 10.85
CA ALA A 328 -4.48 -25.90 10.22
C ALA A 328 -5.56 -26.49 9.31
N GLN A 329 -5.22 -26.70 8.03
CA GLN A 329 -6.14 -27.32 7.08
C GLN A 329 -5.47 -28.32 6.13
N SER A 330 -6.29 -29.16 5.50
CA SER A 330 -5.84 -30.13 4.50
C SER A 330 -5.44 -29.42 3.20
N ASN A 331 -4.26 -29.73 2.67
CA ASN A 331 -3.72 -29.16 1.43
C ASN A 331 -3.84 -27.63 1.38
N SER A 332 -3.49 -26.97 2.48
CA SER A 332 -3.54 -25.53 2.60
C SER A 332 -2.73 -24.83 1.50
N ASN A 333 -3.25 -23.72 0.98
CA ASN A 333 -2.46 -22.63 0.41
C ASN A 333 -1.96 -21.71 1.55
N ALA A 334 -1.52 -20.47 1.25
CA ALA A 334 -1.01 -19.55 2.27
C ALA A 334 -2.06 -19.07 3.29
N ALA A 335 -3.35 -19.36 3.09
CA ALA A 335 -4.43 -18.98 4.02
C ALA A 335 -4.36 -19.72 5.37
N GLY A 336 -3.62 -20.82 5.44
CA GLY A 336 -3.41 -21.62 6.65
C GLY A 336 -1.98 -21.57 7.19
N LEU A 337 -1.81 -21.53 8.51
CA LEU A 337 -0.50 -21.57 9.17
C LEU A 337 0.15 -22.96 9.15
N VAL A 338 -0.64 -24.02 9.13
CA VAL A 338 -0.19 -25.42 9.10
C VAL A 338 -0.96 -26.16 8.01
N THR A 339 -0.25 -26.97 7.22
CA THR A 339 -0.86 -27.79 6.17
C THR A 339 -0.72 -29.28 6.48
N LEU A 340 -1.80 -30.03 6.22
CA LEU A 340 -1.83 -31.48 6.30
C LEU A 340 -1.94 -32.07 4.89
N VAL A 341 -0.96 -32.88 4.48
CA VAL A 341 -0.91 -33.48 3.14
C VAL A 341 -0.74 -34.99 3.26
N GLY A 342 -1.63 -35.75 2.61
CA GLY A 342 -1.63 -37.23 2.66
C GLY A 342 -2.86 -37.79 3.37
N SER A 343 -2.79 -39.06 3.80
CA SER A 343 -3.91 -39.74 4.45
C SER A 343 -3.47 -40.75 5.51
N GLY A 344 -4.27 -40.91 6.57
CA GLY A 344 -3.95 -41.83 7.66
C GLY A 344 -2.56 -41.57 8.22
N SER A 345 -1.80 -42.64 8.48
CA SER A 345 -0.47 -42.56 9.08
C SER A 345 0.61 -41.96 8.17
N SER A 346 0.36 -41.80 6.86
CA SER A 346 1.30 -41.14 5.93
C SER A 346 1.07 -39.63 5.81
N THR A 347 0.06 -39.08 6.52
CA THR A 347 -0.19 -37.64 6.55
C THR A 347 1.04 -36.91 7.09
N THR A 348 1.52 -35.93 6.34
CA THR A 348 2.60 -35.02 6.71
C THR A 348 1.99 -33.72 7.21
N VAL A 349 2.47 -33.25 8.37
CA VAL A 349 2.03 -31.99 8.99
C VAL A 349 3.18 -31.00 8.88
N THR A 350 2.97 -29.91 8.15
CA THR A 350 4.02 -28.93 7.84
C THR A 350 3.59 -27.54 8.34
N PRO A 351 4.38 -26.90 9.21
CA PRO A 351 4.16 -25.50 9.61
C PRO A 351 4.73 -24.54 8.57
N SER A 352 4.07 -23.40 8.37
CA SER A 352 4.56 -22.33 7.48
C SER A 352 5.62 -21.48 8.16
N ALA A 353 6.34 -20.68 7.39
CA ALA A 353 7.21 -19.66 7.97
C ALA A 353 6.41 -18.55 8.68
N THR A 354 5.18 -18.29 8.24
CA THR A 354 4.25 -17.36 8.90
C THR A 354 3.93 -17.81 10.32
N LEU A 355 3.71 -19.11 10.56
CA LEU A 355 3.51 -19.61 11.94
C LEU A 355 4.68 -19.23 12.86
N TRP A 356 5.90 -19.32 12.34
CA TRP A 356 7.09 -18.96 13.12
C TRP A 356 7.22 -17.45 13.36
N ALA A 357 6.65 -16.61 12.50
CA ALA A 357 6.55 -15.17 12.75
C ALA A 357 5.62 -14.86 13.94
N PHE A 358 4.49 -15.57 14.04
CA PHE A 358 3.61 -15.52 15.20
C PHE A 358 4.29 -16.03 16.47
N ALA A 359 4.98 -17.18 16.38
CA ALA A 359 5.74 -17.75 17.49
C ALA A 359 6.79 -16.78 18.04
N TYR A 360 7.58 -16.17 17.13
CA TYR A 360 8.62 -15.22 17.50
C TYR A 360 8.03 -14.01 18.23
N SER A 361 6.87 -13.53 17.78
CA SER A 361 6.21 -12.35 18.34
C SER A 361 5.77 -12.56 19.80
N LEU A 362 5.29 -13.76 20.12
CA LEU A 362 4.92 -14.17 21.47
C LEU A 362 6.13 -14.25 22.41
N VAL A 363 7.28 -14.70 21.92
CA VAL A 363 8.50 -14.88 22.74
C VAL A 363 9.26 -13.57 22.93
N THR A 364 9.29 -12.70 21.92
CA THR A 364 10.14 -11.50 21.92
C THR A 364 9.39 -10.20 22.17
N PHE A 365 8.27 -9.97 21.48
CA PHE A 365 7.54 -8.70 21.59
C PHE A 365 6.64 -8.66 22.83
N VAL A 366 5.96 -9.75 23.22
CA VAL A 366 5.01 -9.71 24.36
C VAL A 366 5.69 -9.42 25.70
N PRO A 367 6.82 -10.07 26.08
CA PRO A 367 7.54 -9.70 27.30
C PRO A 367 8.11 -8.27 27.23
N MET A 368 8.47 -7.79 26.03
CA MET A 368 8.90 -6.41 25.83
C MET A 368 7.73 -5.42 26.00
N LEU A 369 6.54 -5.71 25.47
CA LEU A 369 5.39 -4.81 25.48
C LEU A 369 4.66 -4.79 26.84
N HIS A 370 4.63 -5.91 27.58
CA HIS A 370 4.04 -5.97 28.93
C HIS A 370 4.82 -5.13 29.97
N ASN A 371 6.08 -4.80 29.72
CA ASN A 371 6.94 -4.07 30.66
C ASN A 371 7.56 -2.76 30.13
N LEU A 372 7.45 -2.40 28.85
CA LEU A 372 8.34 -1.39 28.25
C LEU A 372 7.63 -0.50 27.21
N SER A 373 8.07 0.76 27.12
CA SER A 373 7.81 1.59 25.95
C SER A 373 8.95 1.48 24.95
N ALA A 374 8.60 1.15 23.71
CA ALA A 374 9.49 1.26 22.57
C ALA A 374 9.55 2.70 22.02
N THR A 375 10.10 3.65 22.79
CA THR A 375 10.38 5.00 22.25
C THR A 375 11.57 5.04 21.28
N SER A 376 12.37 3.97 21.20
CA SER A 376 13.51 3.89 20.27
C SER A 376 13.33 2.93 19.08
N ILE A 377 12.20 2.23 18.95
CA ILE A 377 11.97 1.32 17.80
C ILE A 377 11.13 2.00 16.70
N ARG A 378 10.68 3.25 16.92
CA ARG A 378 9.96 4.03 15.87
C ARG A 378 10.83 4.50 14.71
N LYS A 379 12.16 4.28 14.72
CA LYS A 379 13.05 4.41 13.55
C LYS A 379 14.31 3.55 13.73
N LYS A 380 14.53 2.60 12.81
CA LYS A 380 15.69 1.70 12.66
C LYS A 380 15.85 0.58 13.71
N VAL A 381 15.31 -0.60 13.41
CA VAL A 381 16.02 -1.87 13.65
C VAL A 381 15.85 -2.73 12.39
N SER A 382 16.86 -2.73 11.52
CA SER A 382 17.08 -3.83 10.57
C SER A 382 17.84 -4.88 11.35
N PHE A 383 17.23 -6.05 11.59
CA PHE A 383 17.95 -7.17 12.19
C PHE A 383 18.93 -7.73 11.16
N ASP A 384 20.21 -7.80 11.54
CA ASP A 384 21.27 -8.47 10.82
C ASP A 384 21.55 -9.78 11.58
N LEU A 385 21.24 -10.92 10.96
CA LEU A 385 21.32 -12.24 11.60
C LEU A 385 22.65 -12.90 11.24
N ALA A 386 23.74 -12.42 11.83
CA ALA A 386 25.07 -13.03 11.69
C ALA A 386 25.61 -13.66 12.99
N ASP A 387 24.92 -13.54 14.12
CA ASP A 387 25.44 -14.00 15.43
C ASP A 387 24.58 -15.06 16.14
N LEU A 388 23.72 -15.77 15.41
CA LEU A 388 23.01 -16.95 15.94
C LEU A 388 23.51 -18.23 15.26
N THR A 389 24.79 -18.53 15.51
CA THR A 389 25.27 -19.91 15.45
C THR A 389 25.87 -20.27 16.79
N ASP A 390 25.17 -21.18 17.46
CA ASP A 390 25.72 -22.27 18.28
C ASP A 390 26.63 -21.88 19.45
N ASP A 391 26.09 -21.97 20.66
CA ASP A 391 26.80 -22.77 21.66
C ASP A 391 25.80 -23.37 22.65
N SER A 392 25.65 -24.69 22.54
CA SER A 392 25.02 -25.55 23.51
C SER A 392 25.89 -25.69 24.77
N ASP A 393 25.36 -25.39 25.95
CA ASP A 393 25.54 -26.28 27.11
C ASP A 393 24.45 -26.02 28.18
N PRO A 394 23.83 -27.06 28.76
CA PRO A 394 22.81 -26.93 29.77
C PRO A 394 23.41 -27.09 31.16
N ASP A 395 23.22 -26.15 32.07
CA ASP A 395 23.11 -26.51 33.49
C ASP A 395 22.53 -25.39 34.35
N ASP A 396 21.79 -25.88 35.34
CA ASP A 396 21.40 -25.28 36.60
C ASP A 396 20.02 -24.61 36.70
N TYR A 397 19.27 -25.23 37.61
CA TYR A 397 17.89 -25.02 37.99
C TYR A 397 17.98 -24.62 39.46
N ARG A 398 17.63 -23.37 39.83
CA ARG A 398 17.10 -23.07 41.18
C ARG A 398 16.62 -21.63 41.39
N ASP A 399 15.36 -21.58 41.82
CA ASP A 399 14.72 -20.67 42.77
C ASP A 399 15.57 -19.55 43.40
N ASP A 400 15.07 -18.31 43.38
CA ASP A 400 14.40 -17.78 44.58
C ASP A 400 13.75 -16.40 44.36
N TYR A 401 12.52 -16.30 44.84
CA TYR A 401 11.81 -15.05 45.12
C TYR A 401 12.51 -14.32 46.27
N LYS A 402 12.90 -13.04 46.09
CA LYS A 402 12.89 -12.06 47.19
C LYS A 402 13.02 -10.61 46.73
N SER A 403 12.02 -9.85 47.15
CA SER A 403 11.93 -8.39 47.21
C SER A 403 13.05 -7.77 48.04
N ASP A 404 13.65 -6.70 47.52
CA ASP A 404 14.00 -5.50 48.30
C ASP A 404 14.73 -4.49 47.40
N TRP A 405 14.16 -3.31 47.13
CA TRP A 405 14.96 -2.12 46.81
C TRP A 405 14.26 -0.82 47.23
N SER A 406 14.97 -0.03 48.02
CA SER A 406 14.60 1.31 48.49
C SER A 406 15.31 2.39 47.63
N PRO A 407 14.76 3.62 47.51
CA PRO A 407 15.26 4.60 46.55
C PRO A 407 16.41 5.44 47.15
N ARG A 408 17.42 5.75 46.32
CA ARG A 408 18.42 6.79 46.64
C ARG A 408 18.59 7.83 45.54
N SER A 409 18.23 9.05 45.95
CA SER A 409 18.84 10.36 45.69
C SER A 409 18.98 10.91 44.25
N VAL A 410 18.25 12.02 44.10
CA VAL A 410 18.33 13.14 43.14
C VAL A 410 19.75 13.72 43.00
N ILE A 411 20.17 14.02 41.76
CA ILE A 411 21.34 14.86 41.47
C ILE A 411 20.87 16.22 40.94
N SER A 412 21.40 17.29 41.53
CA SER A 412 21.23 18.67 41.10
C SER A 412 22.59 19.25 40.69
N GLY A 413 22.61 20.11 39.66
CA GLY A 413 23.70 21.08 39.46
C GLY A 413 24.21 21.25 38.03
N ILE A 414 23.52 22.05 37.19
CA ILE A 414 24.15 22.69 36.01
C ILE A 414 23.65 24.14 35.88
N THR A 415 24.57 25.11 35.87
CA THR A 415 24.26 26.55 35.82
C THR A 415 23.83 27.07 34.42
N PRO A 416 23.00 28.14 34.33
CA PRO A 416 22.28 28.53 33.10
C PRO A 416 23.13 28.97 31.89
N ARG A 417 24.34 29.47 32.12
CA ARG A 417 25.24 29.93 31.03
C ARG A 417 25.84 28.79 30.21
N ARG A 418 26.01 27.61 30.81
CA ARG A 418 26.45 26.40 30.09
C ARG A 418 25.28 25.78 29.32
N LEU A 419 24.08 25.81 29.90
CA LEU A 419 22.85 25.32 29.27
C LEU A 419 22.59 26.00 27.92
N ARG A 420 22.79 27.32 27.81
CA ARG A 420 22.55 28.05 26.54
C ARG A 420 23.53 27.67 25.42
N LYS A 421 24.78 27.35 25.76
CA LYS A 421 25.77 26.85 24.78
C LYS A 421 25.47 25.42 24.35
N TYR A 422 25.04 24.57 25.28
CA TYR A 422 24.60 23.21 24.96
C TYR A 422 23.33 23.21 24.13
N VAL A 423 22.33 24.05 24.44
CA VAL A 423 21.09 24.16 23.65
C VAL A 423 21.36 24.61 22.21
N ILE A 424 22.24 25.60 22.00
CA ILE A 424 22.59 26.04 20.64
C ILE A 424 23.38 24.95 19.90
N ALA A 425 24.33 24.29 20.56
CA ALA A 425 25.07 23.17 19.96
C ALA A 425 24.16 21.98 19.63
N SER A 426 23.20 21.67 20.51
CA SER A 426 22.19 20.64 20.32
C SER A 426 21.22 20.99 19.18
N LEU A 427 20.82 22.25 19.04
CA LEU A 427 19.98 22.71 17.92
C LEU A 427 20.72 22.61 16.58
N VAL A 428 21.99 23.03 16.53
CA VAL A 428 22.81 22.88 15.32
C VAL A 428 23.05 21.40 14.99
N LEU A 429 23.31 20.57 16.00
CA LEU A 429 23.46 19.12 15.83
C LEU A 429 22.14 18.47 15.39
N LEU A 430 20.99 18.90 15.92
CA LEU A 430 19.66 18.43 15.52
C LEU A 430 19.30 18.86 14.10
N ILE A 431 19.70 20.06 13.66
CA ILE A 431 19.51 20.51 12.28
C ILE A 431 20.41 19.72 11.33
N ILE A 432 21.67 19.47 11.70
CA ILE A 432 22.58 18.60 10.92
C ILE A 432 22.03 17.17 10.88
N LEU A 433 21.60 16.62 12.01
CA LEU A 433 20.99 15.29 12.09
C LEU A 433 19.70 15.22 11.26
N TYR A 434 18.84 16.22 11.34
CA TYR A 434 17.62 16.32 10.52
C TYR A 434 17.94 16.34 9.02
N ILE A 435 18.93 17.13 8.58
CA ILE A 435 19.37 17.18 7.18
C ILE A 435 20.01 15.85 6.75
N THR A 436 20.75 15.17 7.63
CA THR A 436 21.40 13.87 7.32
C THR A 436 20.44 12.68 7.38
N PHE A 437 19.40 12.70 8.21
CA PHE A 437 18.43 11.61 8.40
C PHE A 437 17.13 11.78 7.60
N HIS A 438 16.92 12.90 6.91
CA HIS A 438 15.86 13.07 5.89
C HIS A 438 16.34 12.85 4.46
N ARG A 439 17.53 12.27 4.27
CA ARG A 439 17.85 11.57 3.03
C ARG A 439 17.22 10.18 3.10
N SER A 440 16.19 9.97 2.30
CA SER A 440 15.45 8.72 2.14
C SER A 440 16.42 7.54 1.97
N GLN A 441 16.23 6.45 2.74
CA GLN A 441 16.93 5.21 2.41
C GLN A 441 16.30 4.62 1.15
N PRO A 442 17.10 4.19 0.16
CA PRO A 442 16.59 3.56 -1.05
C PRO A 442 16.03 2.15 -0.73
N PRO A 443 14.85 1.74 -1.26
CA PRO A 443 14.35 0.35 -1.23
C PRO A 443 15.37 -0.68 -1.73
N ARG A 444 15.42 -1.84 -1.06
CA ARG A 444 16.32 -2.96 -1.40
C ARG A 444 15.86 -3.63 -2.71
N GLY A 445 16.81 -3.87 -3.62
CA GLY A 445 16.59 -4.32 -5.00
C GLY A 445 16.04 -5.75 -5.15
N LEU A 446 15.14 -5.90 -6.11
CA LEU A 446 14.26 -7.05 -6.41
C LEU A 446 14.93 -8.22 -7.19
N SER A 447 16.23 -8.47 -7.05
CA SER A 447 16.88 -9.60 -7.75
C SER A 447 17.74 -10.45 -6.81
N PRO A 448 17.31 -11.68 -6.46
CA PRO A 448 18.05 -12.58 -5.56
C PRO A 448 19.35 -13.12 -6.15
N TYR A 449 19.64 -12.84 -7.42
CA TYR A 449 20.83 -13.29 -8.13
C TYR A 449 21.92 -12.22 -8.24
N LEU A 450 21.62 -10.97 -7.87
CA LEU A 450 22.55 -9.85 -7.96
C LEU A 450 23.01 -9.46 -6.56
N ASN A 451 24.30 -9.63 -6.28
CA ASN A 451 24.90 -9.05 -5.09
C ASN A 451 25.09 -7.54 -5.31
N TYR A 452 24.06 -6.74 -4.97
CA TYR A 452 24.03 -5.28 -5.14
C TYR A 452 25.21 -4.57 -4.46
N GLU A 453 25.79 -5.13 -3.41
CA GLU A 453 26.94 -4.54 -2.71
C GLU A 453 28.28 -4.81 -3.40
N ALA A 454 28.36 -5.86 -4.23
CA ALA A 454 29.56 -6.19 -5.00
C ALA A 454 29.62 -5.50 -6.36
N ILE A 455 28.56 -4.80 -6.76
CA ILE A 455 28.46 -4.11 -8.05
C ILE A 455 29.13 -2.74 -7.96
N ASP A 456 30.00 -2.46 -8.93
CA ASP A 456 30.54 -1.13 -9.16
C ASP A 456 29.50 -0.25 -9.87
N TRP A 457 28.68 0.44 -9.07
CA TRP A 457 27.59 1.29 -9.55
C TRP A 457 28.05 2.51 -10.36
N THR A 458 29.33 2.89 -10.26
CA THR A 458 29.90 3.99 -11.05
C THR A 458 29.97 3.69 -12.55
N GLN A 459 29.73 2.43 -12.94
CA GLN A 459 29.67 2.00 -14.34
C GLN A 459 28.26 2.10 -14.94
N TYR A 460 27.26 2.54 -14.18
CA TYR A 460 25.86 2.54 -14.61
C TYR A 460 25.25 3.92 -14.39
N ALA A 461 24.42 4.39 -15.31
CA ALA A 461 23.73 5.67 -15.15
C ALA A 461 22.30 5.68 -15.72
N TYR A 462 21.46 6.51 -15.11
CA TYR A 462 20.20 6.98 -15.67
C TYR A 462 20.40 8.33 -16.34
N THR A 463 19.81 8.52 -17.52
CA THR A 463 19.87 9.79 -18.25
C THR A 463 18.50 10.42 -18.44
N GLN A 464 18.46 11.74 -18.34
CA GLN A 464 17.37 12.61 -18.76
C GLN A 464 17.92 13.73 -19.65
N TYR A 465 17.09 14.29 -20.50
CA TYR A 465 17.39 15.51 -21.24
C TYR A 465 16.22 16.48 -21.09
N VAL A 466 16.52 17.79 -21.12
CA VAL A 466 15.51 18.83 -20.93
C VAL A 466 15.68 19.94 -21.94
N THR A 467 14.57 20.45 -22.48
CA THR A 467 14.56 21.55 -23.44
C THR A 467 13.85 22.79 -22.90
N ASP A 468 12.97 22.62 -21.90
CA ASP A 468 12.25 23.69 -21.22
C ASP A 468 12.05 23.40 -19.71
N GLU A 469 11.46 24.38 -19.01
CA GLU A 469 11.18 24.31 -17.57
C GLU A 469 10.19 23.18 -17.20
N THR A 470 9.25 22.85 -18.09
CA THR A 470 8.27 21.79 -17.86
C THR A 470 8.93 20.43 -17.85
N TYR A 471 9.73 20.13 -18.88
CA TYR A 471 10.49 18.89 -18.94
C TYR A 471 11.56 18.84 -17.85
N LEU A 472 12.15 19.99 -17.47
CA LEU A 472 13.05 20.04 -16.31
C LEU A 472 12.37 19.57 -15.04
N CYS A 473 11.18 20.07 -14.73
CA CYS A 473 10.43 19.57 -13.58
C CYS A 473 10.08 18.08 -13.72
N ASN A 474 9.68 17.62 -14.91
CA ASN A 474 9.36 16.22 -15.15
C ASN A 474 10.57 15.31 -14.90
N SER A 475 11.75 15.66 -15.44
CA SER A 475 12.99 14.94 -15.20
C SER A 475 13.42 14.99 -13.73
N VAL A 476 13.21 16.10 -13.03
CA VAL A 476 13.44 16.16 -11.58
C VAL A 476 12.52 15.21 -10.81
N MET A 477 11.26 15.05 -11.22
CA MET A 477 10.36 14.03 -10.64
C MET A 477 10.82 12.61 -10.93
N VAL A 478 11.38 12.35 -12.12
CA VAL A 478 12.00 11.05 -12.45
C VAL A 478 13.18 10.78 -11.50
N PHE A 479 14.08 11.75 -11.31
CA PHE A 479 15.22 11.60 -10.39
C PHE A 479 14.77 11.46 -8.94
N GLU A 480 13.72 12.16 -8.51
CA GLU A 480 13.09 11.95 -7.21
C GLU A 480 12.61 10.52 -7.06
N ALA A 481 11.91 9.98 -8.06
CA ALA A 481 11.40 8.63 -8.00
C ALA A 481 12.53 7.61 -7.92
N LEU A 482 13.59 7.76 -8.72
CA LEU A 482 14.79 6.91 -8.67
C LEU A 482 15.46 6.95 -7.29
N ASP A 483 15.56 8.13 -6.68
CA ASP A 483 16.10 8.32 -5.32
C ASP A 483 15.25 7.62 -4.26
N ARG A 484 13.94 7.85 -4.31
CA ARG A 484 12.96 7.25 -3.39
C ARG A 484 12.88 5.73 -3.56
N LEU A 485 13.15 5.19 -4.75
CA LEU A 485 12.92 3.79 -5.11
C LEU A 485 14.13 2.86 -5.01
N GLY A 486 15.31 3.36 -4.68
CA GLY A 486 16.42 2.43 -4.46
C GLY A 486 17.69 2.73 -5.21
N SER A 487 17.60 3.55 -6.26
CA SER A 487 18.51 3.40 -7.38
C SER A 487 19.92 3.86 -7.03
N ARG A 488 20.87 2.96 -7.29
CA ARG A 488 22.30 3.15 -6.95
C ARG A 488 23.14 3.69 -8.11
N ALA A 489 22.64 3.58 -9.33
CA ALA A 489 23.35 4.08 -10.51
C ALA A 489 23.45 5.62 -10.50
N ASP A 490 24.45 6.14 -11.21
CA ASP A 490 24.62 7.57 -11.38
C ASP A 490 23.45 8.19 -12.16
N ARG A 491 23.28 9.50 -12.06
CA ARG A 491 22.19 10.23 -12.70
C ARG A 491 22.77 11.38 -13.49
N ILE A 492 22.41 11.49 -14.76
CA ILE A 492 22.93 12.51 -15.67
C ILE A 492 21.75 13.27 -16.25
N LEU A 493 21.84 14.60 -16.24
CA LEU A 493 20.88 15.49 -16.88
C LEU A 493 21.58 16.33 -17.93
N PHE A 494 21.23 16.09 -19.19
CA PHE A 494 21.61 16.95 -20.30
C PHE A 494 20.70 18.18 -20.32
N TYR A 495 21.29 19.37 -20.26
CA TYR A 495 20.55 20.64 -20.26
C TYR A 495 21.18 21.67 -21.22
N PRO A 496 20.44 22.69 -21.70
CA PRO A 496 20.98 23.67 -22.64
C PRO A 496 22.15 24.46 -22.05
N LYS A 497 23.26 24.56 -22.79
CA LYS A 497 24.46 25.36 -22.41
C LYS A 497 24.19 26.80 -22.01
N GLY A 498 23.10 27.40 -22.52
CA GLY A 498 22.73 28.78 -22.24
C GLY A 498 22.05 28.99 -20.88
N TRP A 499 21.69 27.91 -20.18
CA TRP A 499 21.10 28.01 -18.85
C TRP A 499 22.21 28.10 -17.81
N ASP A 500 22.08 29.07 -16.91
CA ASP A 500 23.02 29.23 -15.80
C ASP A 500 22.52 28.50 -14.54
N LEU A 501 23.37 28.51 -13.51
CA LEU A 501 23.08 27.89 -12.21
C LEU A 501 22.89 28.96 -11.12
N GLU A 502 22.94 30.23 -11.48
CA GLU A 502 22.87 31.36 -10.57
C GLU A 502 21.40 31.73 -10.35
N VAL A 503 20.91 31.52 -9.12
CA VAL A 503 19.53 31.89 -8.79
C VAL A 503 19.45 33.40 -8.62
N ASN A 504 19.01 34.07 -9.69
CA ASN A 504 18.98 35.53 -9.76
C ASN A 504 17.74 36.14 -9.08
N SER A 505 16.67 35.36 -8.87
CA SER A 505 15.46 35.80 -8.17
C SER A 505 14.66 34.62 -7.60
N GLU A 506 13.68 34.91 -6.73
CA GLU A 506 12.75 33.89 -6.21
C GLU A 506 11.90 33.23 -7.30
N ASN A 507 11.73 33.90 -8.44
CA ASN A 507 10.97 33.41 -9.59
C ASN A 507 11.83 32.64 -10.60
N ASP A 508 13.14 32.55 -10.40
CA ASP A 508 14.06 31.80 -11.25
C ASP A 508 13.96 30.29 -10.96
N ARG A 509 12.85 29.69 -11.39
CA ARG A 509 12.55 28.27 -11.17
C ARG A 509 13.49 27.35 -11.93
N LEU A 510 13.99 27.79 -13.08
CA LEU A 510 14.90 27.01 -13.92
C LEU A 510 16.21 26.70 -13.17
N SER A 511 16.91 27.75 -12.70
CA SER A 511 18.16 27.57 -11.94
C SER A 511 17.93 26.87 -10.62
N GLN A 512 16.78 27.10 -9.96
CA GLN A 512 16.39 26.41 -8.74
C GLN A 512 16.21 24.89 -8.94
N LEU A 513 15.56 24.47 -10.04
CA LEU A 513 15.33 23.06 -10.34
C LEU A 513 16.63 22.36 -10.75
N LEU A 514 17.51 23.01 -11.52
CA LEU A 514 18.85 22.48 -11.81
C LEU A 514 19.66 22.27 -10.52
N ASN A 515 19.66 23.27 -9.64
CA ASN A 515 20.32 23.16 -8.34
C ASN A 515 19.67 22.07 -7.46
N LEU A 516 18.35 21.90 -7.49
CA LEU A 516 17.65 20.82 -6.79
C LEU A 516 18.09 19.44 -7.29
N ALA A 517 18.16 19.26 -8.62
CA ALA A 517 18.64 18.02 -9.24
C ALA A 517 20.06 17.67 -8.79
N ARG A 518 20.99 18.64 -8.87
CA ARG A 518 22.39 18.47 -8.48
C ARG A 518 22.54 18.21 -6.98
N ASP A 519 21.93 19.05 -6.15
CA ASP A 519 22.25 19.12 -4.73
C ASP A 519 21.50 18.06 -3.93
N ARG A 520 20.22 17.81 -4.24
CA ARG A 520 19.40 16.82 -3.54
C ARG A 520 19.55 15.43 -4.14
N TYR A 521 19.36 15.32 -5.45
CA TYR A 521 19.30 14.03 -6.15
C TYR A 521 20.62 13.60 -6.78
N LYS A 522 21.71 14.36 -6.54
CA LYS A 522 23.08 14.01 -6.95
C LYS A 522 23.23 13.81 -8.47
N VAL A 523 22.44 14.56 -9.22
CA VAL A 523 22.46 14.52 -10.68
C VAL A 523 23.68 15.29 -11.21
N GLN A 524 24.42 14.65 -12.09
CA GLN A 524 25.49 15.26 -12.88
C GLN A 524 24.85 16.12 -13.97
N LEU A 525 25.08 17.42 -13.90
CA LEU A 525 24.53 18.38 -14.86
C LEU A 525 25.50 18.54 -16.03
N GLU A 526 25.06 18.15 -17.22
CA GLU A 526 25.87 18.21 -18.44
C GLU A 526 25.31 19.24 -19.42
N PRO A 527 26.00 20.39 -19.59
CA PRO A 527 25.57 21.40 -20.53
C PRO A 527 25.88 20.95 -21.96
N VAL A 528 24.83 20.72 -22.75
CA VAL A 528 24.93 20.32 -24.17
C VAL A 528 24.33 21.38 -25.08
N THR A 529 24.70 21.29 -26.36
CA THR A 529 23.96 22.03 -27.40
C THR A 529 22.70 21.20 -27.66
N MET A 530 21.53 21.77 -27.40
CA MET A 530 20.28 21.08 -27.72
C MET A 530 20.02 21.22 -29.20
N ASP A 531 19.87 20.08 -29.86
CA ASP A 531 19.54 20.02 -31.28
C ASP A 531 18.04 19.70 -31.37
N SER A 532 17.28 20.54 -32.07
CA SER A 532 15.89 20.28 -32.49
C SER A 532 15.86 20.30 -34.01
N LEU A 533 15.20 19.30 -34.61
CA LEU A 533 15.16 19.13 -36.07
C LEU A 533 14.46 20.31 -36.78
N HIS A 534 13.59 21.05 -36.08
CA HIS A 534 13.01 22.31 -36.54
C HIS A 534 13.12 23.42 -35.48
N GLN A 535 13.49 24.64 -35.91
CA GLN A 535 13.31 25.87 -35.13
C GLN A 535 11.99 26.51 -35.57
N HIS A 536 10.89 26.22 -34.88
CA HIS A 536 9.63 26.92 -35.13
C HIS A 536 9.54 28.22 -34.30
N GLU A 537 9.37 29.37 -34.98
CA GLU A 537 9.18 30.72 -34.40
C GLU A 537 7.80 30.97 -33.75
N SER A 538 6.96 29.93 -33.56
CA SER A 538 5.61 30.10 -33.00
C SER A 538 5.53 29.66 -31.54
N GLU A 539 5.01 30.53 -30.67
CA GLU A 539 4.72 30.31 -29.23
C GLU A 539 3.77 29.12 -28.89
N ASP A 540 3.34 28.34 -29.88
CA ASP A 540 2.53 27.15 -29.70
C ASP A 540 3.43 25.92 -29.49
N ARG A 541 3.91 25.75 -28.24
CA ARG A 541 4.37 24.49 -27.61
C ARG A 541 5.29 23.60 -28.46
N ALA A 542 6.61 23.75 -28.28
CA ALA A 542 7.59 22.75 -28.72
C ALA A 542 7.19 21.36 -28.16
N THR A 543 6.73 20.50 -29.05
CA THR A 543 6.38 19.11 -28.73
C THR A 543 7.68 18.28 -28.67
N TRP A 544 7.69 17.31 -27.76
CA TRP A 544 8.76 16.33 -27.54
C TRP A 544 9.16 15.51 -28.80
N ASP A 545 8.38 15.61 -29.88
CA ASP A 545 8.45 14.80 -31.10
C ASP A 545 9.62 15.15 -32.02
N GLU A 546 10.26 16.31 -31.83
CA GLU A 546 11.40 16.77 -32.65
C GLU A 546 12.77 16.66 -31.94
N SER A 547 12.82 16.12 -30.71
CA SER A 547 14.03 16.11 -29.89
C SER A 547 14.84 14.83 -30.03
N ILE A 548 16.00 14.92 -30.66
CA ILE A 548 17.02 13.85 -30.73
C ILE A 548 17.94 13.82 -29.50
N ASN A 549 17.67 14.63 -28.48
CA ASN A 549 18.60 14.86 -27.38
C ASN A 549 18.79 13.63 -26.47
N LYS A 550 17.88 12.64 -26.54
CA LYS A 550 18.10 11.34 -25.88
C LYS A 550 19.33 10.58 -26.41
N LEU A 551 19.79 10.91 -27.63
CA LEU A 551 20.96 10.29 -28.23
C LEU A 551 22.28 10.73 -27.56
N TRP A 552 22.29 11.84 -26.82
CA TRP A 552 23.47 12.27 -26.04
C TRP A 552 23.96 11.18 -25.08
N ALA A 553 23.07 10.33 -24.59
CA ALA A 553 23.42 9.18 -23.77
C ALA A 553 24.43 8.21 -24.44
N PHE A 554 24.44 8.09 -25.78
CA PHE A 554 25.44 7.26 -26.47
C PHE A 554 26.86 7.84 -26.39
N ARG A 555 27.02 9.13 -26.08
CA ARG A 555 28.31 9.80 -25.98
C ARG A 555 29.03 9.50 -24.67
N GLU A 556 28.29 9.07 -23.64
CA GLU A 556 28.79 8.91 -22.27
C GLU A 556 29.52 7.57 -22.05
N THR A 557 30.64 7.41 -22.76
CA THR A 557 31.46 6.19 -22.80
C THR A 557 32.20 5.85 -21.50
N THR A 558 32.08 6.68 -20.47
CA THR A 558 32.58 6.37 -19.11
C THR A 558 31.73 5.29 -18.43
N TYR A 559 30.47 5.14 -18.85
CA TYR A 559 29.56 4.15 -18.32
C TYR A 559 29.49 2.91 -19.22
N ARG A 560 29.28 1.75 -18.59
CA ARG A 560 29.10 0.46 -19.26
C ARG A 560 27.69 0.30 -19.83
N ARG A 561 26.68 0.80 -19.11
CA ARG A 561 25.28 0.80 -19.53
C ARG A 561 24.61 2.07 -19.05
N ILE A 562 23.72 2.59 -19.88
CA ILE A 562 22.90 3.75 -19.55
C ILE A 562 21.43 3.42 -19.79
N LEU A 563 20.57 3.85 -18.88
CA LEU A 563 19.12 3.72 -18.99
C LEU A 563 18.51 5.10 -19.20
N GLN A 564 18.08 5.37 -20.43
CA GLN A 564 17.37 6.57 -20.82
C GLN A 564 15.86 6.34 -20.66
N ILE A 565 15.19 7.28 -19.99
CA ILE A 565 13.74 7.22 -19.71
C ILE A 565 13.09 8.50 -20.24
N ASP A 566 11.89 8.42 -20.82
CA ASP A 566 11.13 9.61 -21.15
C ASP A 566 10.56 10.27 -19.89
N SER A 567 10.62 11.61 -19.84
CA SER A 567 10.33 12.38 -18.63
C SER A 567 8.83 12.42 -18.25
N ASP A 568 7.94 12.15 -19.21
CA ASP A 568 6.49 12.03 -19.02
C ASP A 568 6.08 10.60 -18.62
N THR A 569 6.77 10.10 -17.59
CA THR A 569 6.60 8.77 -17.03
C THR A 569 6.46 8.83 -15.51
N LEU A 570 5.65 7.95 -14.92
CA LEU A 570 5.71 7.64 -13.49
C LEU A 570 6.51 6.35 -13.28
N ILE A 571 7.62 6.43 -12.55
CA ILE A 571 8.36 5.25 -12.10
C ILE A 571 7.70 4.72 -10.82
N LEU A 572 7.25 3.47 -10.89
CA LEU A 572 6.52 2.78 -9.81
C LEU A 572 7.43 1.88 -8.98
N GLN A 573 8.45 1.28 -9.60
CA GLN A 573 9.36 0.34 -8.96
C GLN A 573 10.82 0.58 -9.38
N ASN A 574 11.77 -0.02 -8.66
CA ASN A 574 13.19 0.03 -9.01
C ASN A 574 13.42 -0.59 -10.40
N LEU A 575 14.38 -0.04 -11.16
CA LEU A 575 14.73 -0.41 -12.53
C LEU A 575 16.20 -0.86 -12.69
N ASP A 576 16.97 -0.94 -11.59
CA ASP A 576 18.41 -1.20 -11.63
C ASP A 576 18.72 -2.59 -12.21
N GLU A 577 17.78 -3.55 -12.13
CA GLU A 577 17.98 -4.88 -12.70
C GLU A 577 18.22 -4.86 -14.22
N LEU A 578 17.71 -3.84 -14.93
CA LEU A 578 17.86 -3.71 -16.37
C LEU A 578 19.33 -3.58 -16.78
N PHE A 579 20.18 -3.00 -15.92
CA PHE A 579 21.61 -2.85 -16.20
C PHE A 579 22.36 -4.19 -16.36
N PHE A 580 21.78 -5.30 -15.87
CA PHE A 580 22.40 -6.62 -15.88
C PHE A 580 21.81 -7.55 -16.94
N LEU A 581 20.98 -7.03 -17.84
CA LEU A 581 20.53 -7.76 -19.02
C LEU A 581 21.72 -8.15 -19.93
N PRO A 582 21.57 -9.21 -20.75
CA PRO A 582 22.58 -9.59 -21.74
C PRO A 582 23.03 -8.41 -22.62
N SER A 583 24.30 -8.44 -23.04
CA SER A 583 24.87 -7.40 -23.90
C SER A 583 24.08 -7.21 -25.18
N SER A 584 23.67 -5.97 -25.44
CA SER A 584 23.00 -5.53 -26.66
C SER A 584 23.21 -4.03 -26.79
N THR A 585 23.41 -3.53 -28.01
CA THR A 585 23.64 -2.09 -28.23
C THR A 585 22.50 -1.24 -27.66
N VAL A 586 21.27 -1.71 -27.85
CA VAL A 586 20.08 -1.17 -27.21
C VAL A 586 19.13 -2.31 -26.80
N ALA A 587 18.44 -2.11 -25.68
CA ALA A 587 17.25 -2.87 -25.31
C ALA A 587 16.06 -1.92 -25.14
N MET A 588 14.94 -2.25 -25.79
CA MET A 588 13.75 -1.39 -25.87
C MET A 588 12.47 -2.21 -25.75
N PRO A 589 11.40 -1.70 -25.12
CA PRO A 589 10.10 -2.38 -25.10
C PRO A 589 9.44 -2.39 -26.47
N ARG A 590 8.41 -3.24 -26.66
CA ARG A 590 7.57 -3.20 -27.87
C ARG A 590 6.58 -2.04 -27.81
N ALA A 591 6.41 -1.34 -28.92
CA ALA A 591 5.30 -0.39 -29.14
C ALA A 591 4.03 -1.17 -29.51
N TYR A 592 3.54 -1.99 -28.59
CA TYR A 592 2.50 -2.99 -28.84
C TYR A 592 1.17 -2.40 -29.36
N TRP A 593 0.90 -1.12 -29.12
CA TRP A 593 -0.28 -0.41 -29.63
C TRP A 593 -0.29 -0.30 -31.17
N ASN A 594 0.87 -0.40 -31.82
CA ASN A 594 1.06 -0.32 -33.28
C ASN A 594 1.08 -1.70 -34.00
N GLU A 595 0.87 -2.81 -33.28
CA GLU A 595 0.77 -4.17 -33.87
C GLU A 595 -0.58 -4.36 -34.61
N PRO A 596 -0.69 -5.16 -35.70
CA PRO A 596 0.26 -6.18 -36.18
C PRO A 596 1.17 -5.76 -37.34
N GLU A 597 1.15 -4.49 -37.76
CA GLU A 597 1.71 -4.12 -39.06
C GLU A 597 3.24 -3.91 -39.04
N ASN A 598 3.83 -3.56 -37.89
CA ASN A 598 5.26 -3.44 -37.74
C ASN A 598 5.65 -3.75 -36.29
N MET A 599 6.54 -4.72 -36.06
CA MET A 599 7.12 -5.06 -34.75
C MET A 599 8.03 -3.94 -34.22
N LYS A 600 7.50 -2.71 -34.14
CA LYS A 600 8.23 -1.52 -33.71
C LYS A 600 8.51 -1.62 -32.22
N LEU A 601 9.73 -1.24 -31.85
CA LEU A 601 10.12 -0.99 -30.46
C LEU A 601 9.69 0.42 -30.07
N THR A 602 9.74 0.77 -28.78
CA THR A 602 9.50 2.12 -28.23
C THR A 602 10.75 2.66 -27.51
N SER A 603 11.00 3.97 -27.61
CA SER A 603 12.13 4.72 -27.09
C SER A 603 11.78 5.41 -25.77
N LEU A 604 10.58 5.14 -25.21
CA LEU A 604 10.18 5.60 -23.88
C LEU A 604 11.12 5.10 -22.79
N LEU A 605 11.75 3.95 -23.04
CA LEU A 605 12.77 3.34 -22.21
C LEU A 605 13.82 2.72 -23.13
N VAL A 606 15.07 3.17 -23.03
CA VAL A 606 16.19 2.65 -23.80
C VAL A 606 17.33 2.32 -22.86
N LEU A 607 17.60 1.03 -22.66
CA LEU A 607 18.87 0.59 -22.10
C LEU A 607 19.88 0.56 -23.23
N LEU A 608 21.02 1.23 -23.10
CA LEU A 608 22.02 1.30 -24.17
C LEU A 608 23.44 1.03 -23.68
N GLU A 609 24.27 0.59 -24.62
CA GLU A 609 25.73 0.55 -24.50
C GLU A 609 26.32 1.83 -25.11
N PRO A 610 26.87 2.75 -24.30
CA PRO A 610 27.43 3.98 -24.83
C PRO A 610 28.57 3.70 -25.82
N SER A 611 28.54 4.39 -26.95
CA SER A 611 29.55 4.27 -28.00
C SER A 611 29.59 5.55 -28.81
N TYR A 612 30.72 6.26 -28.73
CA TYR A 612 30.94 7.48 -29.51
C TYR A 612 30.79 7.25 -31.02
N LYS A 613 31.14 6.05 -31.51
CA LYS A 613 30.98 5.66 -32.91
C LYS A 613 29.50 5.56 -33.29
N GLU A 614 28.68 4.95 -32.43
CA GLU A 614 27.23 4.84 -32.65
C GLU A 614 26.56 6.19 -32.56
N TRP A 615 26.91 7.00 -31.55
CA TRP A 615 26.47 8.39 -31.43
C TRP A 615 26.75 9.18 -32.72
N LYS A 616 28.00 9.15 -33.21
CA LYS A 616 28.38 9.85 -34.44
C LYS A 616 27.56 9.37 -35.64
N ALA A 617 27.36 8.07 -35.79
CA ALA A 617 26.58 7.51 -36.90
C ALA A 617 25.10 7.91 -36.84
N LEU A 618 24.53 8.02 -35.64
CA LEU A 618 23.17 8.51 -35.43
C LEU A 618 23.08 10.01 -35.76
N MET A 619 24.02 10.82 -35.27
CA MET A 619 24.06 12.27 -35.55
C MET A 619 24.34 12.60 -37.01
N GLU A 620 25.18 11.84 -37.71
CA GLU A 620 25.41 12.01 -39.16
C GLU A 620 24.14 11.76 -39.98
N LYS A 621 23.30 10.80 -39.56
CA LYS A 621 21.99 10.58 -40.18
C LYS A 621 21.05 11.76 -39.97
N VAL A 622 20.99 12.28 -38.74
CA VAL A 622 20.20 13.48 -38.40
C VAL A 622 20.64 14.68 -39.23
N GLN A 623 21.95 14.95 -39.31
CA GLN A 623 22.48 16.06 -40.12
C GLN A 623 22.21 15.90 -41.62
N GLY A 624 22.25 14.67 -42.14
CA GLY A 624 21.90 14.38 -43.54
C GLY A 624 20.43 14.65 -43.88
N VAL A 625 19.55 14.52 -42.89
CA VAL A 625 18.12 14.88 -42.98
C VAL A 625 17.95 16.40 -42.94
N GLU A 626 18.55 17.08 -41.95
CA GLU A 626 18.49 18.54 -41.81
C GLU A 626 19.06 19.28 -43.04
N ALA A 627 20.12 18.74 -43.63
CA ALA A 627 20.74 19.28 -44.83
C ALA A 627 19.97 18.96 -46.13
N GLY A 628 18.86 18.23 -46.06
CA GLY A 628 18.04 17.82 -47.22
C GLY A 628 18.76 16.86 -48.20
N GLN A 629 19.82 16.18 -47.74
CA GLN A 629 20.64 15.27 -48.55
C GLN A 629 20.07 13.85 -48.61
N LEU A 630 19.21 13.49 -47.65
CA LEU A 630 18.43 12.26 -47.63
C LEU A 630 16.96 12.60 -47.96
N GLY A 631 16.38 11.92 -48.95
CA GLY A 631 14.99 12.11 -49.32
C GLY A 631 14.07 11.51 -48.26
N THR A 632 13.25 12.34 -47.61
CA THR A 632 12.04 11.87 -46.93
C THR A 632 11.03 11.56 -48.03
N ASP A 633 10.68 10.30 -48.28
CA ASP A 633 9.51 10.02 -49.13
C ASP A 633 8.29 10.65 -48.43
N ARG A 634 7.87 11.81 -48.95
CA ARG A 634 6.84 12.67 -48.39
C ARG A 634 5.48 12.02 -48.64
N ASP A 635 5.04 11.23 -47.67
CA ASP A 635 3.64 11.19 -47.27
C ASP A 635 3.54 11.94 -45.94
N GLU A 636 2.53 12.80 -45.77
CA GLU A 636 2.43 13.89 -44.78
C GLU A 636 2.35 13.46 -43.28
N SER A 637 3.10 12.44 -42.84
CA SER A 637 3.14 11.99 -41.44
C SER A 637 4.46 11.35 -40.96
N HIS A 638 5.50 11.28 -41.79
CA HIS A 638 6.78 10.68 -41.40
C HIS A 638 7.84 11.73 -41.06
N GLU A 639 7.62 12.41 -39.94
CA GLU A 639 8.68 13.13 -39.23
C GLU A 639 9.67 12.10 -38.67
N LEU A 640 10.97 12.42 -38.65
CA LEU A 640 12.01 11.51 -38.17
C LEU A 640 12.07 11.54 -36.64
N TYR A 641 11.21 10.74 -36.02
CA TYR A 641 11.20 10.60 -34.57
C TYR A 641 12.45 9.81 -34.11
N ASP A 642 12.85 10.01 -32.86
CA ASP A 642 13.91 9.21 -32.21
C ASP A 642 13.66 7.69 -32.33
N MET A 643 12.38 7.34 -32.33
CA MET A 643 11.79 6.05 -32.49
C MET A 643 12.18 5.39 -33.81
N GLU A 644 11.96 6.11 -34.90
CA GLU A 644 12.21 5.69 -36.28
C GLU A 644 13.71 5.50 -36.48
N LEU A 645 14.53 6.43 -35.97
CA LEU A 645 15.98 6.34 -36.08
C LEU A 645 16.53 5.10 -35.34
N LEU A 646 16.04 4.84 -34.12
CA LEU A 646 16.44 3.67 -33.33
C LEU A 646 15.90 2.36 -33.92
N ASN A 647 14.67 2.34 -34.45
CA ASN A 647 14.11 1.15 -35.10
C ASN A 647 14.79 0.84 -36.44
N GLU A 648 15.09 1.85 -37.26
CA GLU A 648 15.80 1.68 -38.54
C GLU A 648 17.20 1.13 -38.30
N ARG A 649 17.90 1.64 -37.27
CA ARG A 649 19.27 1.23 -36.97
C ARG A 649 19.36 -0.08 -36.20
N TYR A 650 18.50 -0.26 -35.19
CA TYR A 650 18.62 -1.33 -34.21
C TYR A 650 17.45 -2.30 -34.17
N GLY A 651 16.33 -2.05 -34.84
CA GLY A 651 15.11 -2.86 -34.73
C GLY A 651 15.31 -4.36 -34.97
N GLY A 652 16.24 -4.73 -35.88
CA GLY A 652 16.60 -6.13 -36.14
C GLY A 652 17.64 -6.76 -35.20
N SER A 653 18.23 -5.99 -34.28
CA SER A 653 19.35 -6.41 -33.41
C SER A 653 19.18 -6.05 -31.93
N ALA A 654 18.17 -5.25 -31.59
CA ALA A 654 17.87 -4.82 -30.25
C ALA A 654 17.36 -5.97 -29.39
N LEU A 655 17.71 -5.96 -28.10
CA LEU A 655 17.07 -6.82 -27.12
C LEU A 655 15.66 -6.28 -26.83
N VAL A 656 14.64 -7.13 -26.88
CA VAL A 656 13.26 -6.70 -26.66
C VAL A 656 12.90 -6.81 -25.18
N LEU A 657 12.55 -5.69 -24.56
CA LEU A 657 12.06 -5.67 -23.17
C LEU A 657 10.57 -6.07 -23.12
N PRO A 658 10.14 -6.78 -22.08
CA PRO A 658 8.72 -7.13 -21.92
C PRO A 658 7.89 -5.87 -21.64
N HIS A 659 7.02 -5.50 -22.59
CA HIS A 659 6.25 -4.26 -22.52
C HIS A 659 5.25 -4.23 -21.36
N ARG A 660 4.82 -5.38 -20.83
CA ARG A 660 3.94 -5.44 -19.66
C ARG A 660 4.51 -4.72 -18.44
N GLN A 661 5.80 -4.89 -18.19
CA GLN A 661 6.49 -4.28 -17.04
C GLN A 661 7.08 -2.91 -17.38
N TYR A 662 7.59 -2.76 -18.60
CA TYR A 662 8.47 -1.63 -18.98
C TYR A 662 7.88 -0.70 -20.05
N GLY A 663 6.64 -0.91 -20.47
CA GLY A 663 6.04 -0.16 -21.58
C GLY A 663 4.53 0.07 -21.44
N LEU A 664 3.96 -0.02 -20.24
CA LEU A 664 2.55 0.28 -20.01
C LEU A 664 2.27 1.77 -20.30
N VAL A 665 1.29 2.05 -21.16
CA VAL A 665 0.84 3.41 -21.46
C VAL A 665 -0.54 3.69 -20.87
N THR A 666 -0.78 4.93 -20.43
CA THR A 666 -2.09 5.33 -19.88
C THR A 666 -3.24 5.16 -20.85
N GLY A 667 -2.97 5.25 -22.16
CA GLY A 667 -3.96 4.98 -23.21
C GLY A 667 -4.51 3.55 -23.18
N GLU A 668 -3.82 2.59 -22.58
CA GLU A 668 -4.28 1.20 -22.46
C GLU A 668 -5.58 1.11 -21.64
N PHE A 669 -5.68 1.88 -20.56
CA PHE A 669 -6.87 1.91 -19.70
C PHE A 669 -8.11 2.46 -20.43
N ARG A 670 -7.94 3.12 -21.59
CA ARG A 670 -9.06 3.67 -22.37
C ARG A 670 -9.58 2.71 -23.43
N THR A 671 -8.77 1.75 -23.87
CA THR A 671 -9.25 0.72 -24.79
C THR A 671 -10.01 -0.35 -24.00
N LYS A 672 -10.85 -1.11 -24.70
CA LYS A 672 -11.47 -2.34 -24.17
C LYS A 672 -10.91 -3.61 -24.81
N ASP A 673 -10.09 -3.45 -25.85
CA ASP A 673 -9.30 -4.54 -26.43
C ASP A 673 -7.87 -4.45 -25.93
N HIS A 674 -7.54 -5.35 -25.00
CA HIS A 674 -6.23 -5.43 -24.35
C HIS A 674 -5.34 -6.55 -24.90
N ARG A 675 -5.79 -7.26 -25.95
CA ARG A 675 -5.09 -8.45 -26.47
C ARG A 675 -3.65 -8.14 -26.89
N LYS A 676 -3.41 -6.95 -27.43
CA LYS A 676 -2.06 -6.50 -27.84
C LYS A 676 -1.13 -6.31 -26.64
N PHE A 677 -1.65 -5.76 -25.54
CA PHE A 677 -0.89 -5.59 -24.30
C PHE A 677 -0.64 -6.94 -23.61
N LEU A 678 -1.69 -7.76 -23.46
CA LEU A 678 -1.59 -9.07 -22.82
C LEU A 678 -0.76 -10.06 -23.64
N GLY A 679 -0.69 -9.85 -24.96
CA GLY A 679 0.01 -10.73 -25.91
C GLY A 679 -0.72 -12.05 -26.14
N ASN A 680 -1.97 -12.16 -25.70
CA ASN A 680 -2.81 -13.36 -25.80
C ASN A 680 -4.30 -13.00 -25.74
N ASP A 681 -5.17 -13.98 -25.98
CA ASP A 681 -6.63 -13.83 -26.03
C ASP A 681 -7.38 -14.52 -24.86
N TYR A 682 -6.66 -15.20 -23.97
CA TYR A 682 -7.25 -15.97 -22.86
C TYR A 682 -7.12 -15.27 -21.50
N GLU A 683 -6.14 -14.39 -21.32
CA GLU A 683 -5.98 -13.62 -20.08
C GLU A 683 -7.03 -12.51 -20.03
N THR A 684 -7.64 -12.34 -18.85
CA THR A 684 -8.61 -11.28 -18.61
C THR A 684 -7.89 -10.03 -18.15
N TRP A 685 -8.23 -8.88 -18.73
CA TRP A 685 -7.72 -7.59 -18.30
C TRP A 685 -8.13 -7.29 -16.86
N ASN A 686 -7.15 -6.93 -16.03
CA ASN A 686 -7.36 -6.44 -14.68
C ASN A 686 -6.44 -5.24 -14.46
N PRO A 687 -6.98 -4.01 -14.35
CA PRO A 687 -6.17 -2.80 -14.25
C PRO A 687 -5.30 -2.75 -13.00
N ASP A 688 -5.72 -3.34 -11.89
CA ASP A 688 -4.97 -3.37 -10.63
C ASP A 688 -3.77 -4.32 -10.70
N LYS A 689 -3.99 -5.51 -11.26
CA LYS A 689 -2.92 -6.49 -11.52
C LYS A 689 -1.88 -5.91 -12.50
N VAL A 690 -2.34 -5.28 -13.58
CA VAL A 690 -1.45 -4.70 -14.58
C VAL A 690 -0.62 -3.55 -13.99
N LEU A 691 -1.24 -2.72 -13.14
CA LEU A 691 -0.54 -1.64 -12.47
C LEU A 691 0.47 -2.14 -11.42
N SER A 692 0.18 -3.22 -10.69
CA SER A 692 1.10 -3.80 -9.71
C SER A 692 2.30 -4.51 -10.36
N GLU A 693 2.12 -5.08 -11.56
CA GLU A 693 3.20 -5.65 -12.38
C GLU A 693 4.06 -4.58 -13.07
N ALA A 694 3.48 -3.41 -13.37
CA ALA A 694 4.17 -2.33 -14.07
C ALA A 694 5.27 -1.70 -13.21
N LYS A 695 6.46 -1.51 -13.80
CA LYS A 695 7.58 -0.79 -13.17
C LYS A 695 7.58 0.69 -13.53
N LEU A 696 6.99 1.03 -14.66
CA LEU A 696 6.76 2.41 -15.10
C LEU A 696 5.46 2.53 -15.87
N VAL A 697 4.88 3.73 -15.89
CA VAL A 697 3.71 4.09 -16.70
C VAL A 697 3.99 5.36 -17.49
N HIS A 698 3.85 5.30 -18.80
CA HIS A 698 4.09 6.42 -19.72
C HIS A 698 2.77 7.08 -20.14
N PHE A 699 2.71 8.43 -20.14
CA PHE A 699 1.47 9.15 -20.46
C PHE A 699 1.25 9.32 -21.96
N SER A 700 0.27 8.61 -22.52
CA SER A 700 -0.05 8.63 -23.96
C SER A 700 -1.56 8.61 -24.21
N ASP A 701 -2.20 9.79 -24.08
CA ASP A 701 -3.66 9.94 -24.16
C ASP A 701 -4.15 10.93 -25.22
N TRP A 702 -3.35 11.20 -26.26
CA TRP A 702 -3.75 12.13 -27.34
C TRP A 702 -5.20 11.88 -27.81
N PRO A 703 -6.02 12.92 -28.06
CA PRO A 703 -5.73 14.36 -28.01
C PRO A 703 -5.83 15.00 -26.61
N LEU A 704 -6.02 14.20 -25.54
CA LEU A 704 -6.05 14.75 -24.19
C LEU A 704 -4.66 15.32 -23.85
N PRO A 705 -4.58 16.51 -23.21
CA PRO A 705 -3.30 17.10 -22.91
C PRO A 705 -2.55 16.26 -21.86
N LYS A 706 -1.22 16.34 -21.91
CA LYS A 706 -0.29 15.71 -20.97
C LYS A 706 -0.58 16.07 -19.51
N PRO A 707 -0.14 15.28 -18.53
CA PRO A 707 -0.61 15.37 -17.14
C PRO A 707 -0.27 16.68 -16.40
N TRP A 708 0.73 17.44 -16.86
CA TRP A 708 1.04 18.79 -16.33
C TRP A 708 0.06 19.87 -16.79
N VAL A 709 -0.91 19.55 -17.64
CA VAL A 709 -2.00 20.45 -18.06
C VAL A 709 -3.31 19.92 -17.49
N MET A 710 -4.14 20.82 -16.96
CA MET A 710 -5.48 20.48 -16.48
C MET A 710 -6.39 20.12 -17.65
N TRP A 711 -7.34 19.21 -17.41
CA TRP A 711 -8.23 18.75 -18.48
C TRP A 711 -9.33 19.76 -18.79
N PRO A 712 -9.64 20.03 -20.07
CA PRO A 712 -10.89 20.67 -20.43
C PRO A 712 -12.06 19.74 -20.08
N HIS A 713 -13.04 20.21 -19.29
CA HIS A 713 -14.17 19.40 -18.82
C HIS A 713 -14.89 18.68 -19.97
N GLY A 714 -15.13 19.38 -21.09
CA GLY A 714 -15.80 18.82 -22.26
C GLY A 714 -14.98 17.77 -23.02
N GLN A 715 -13.65 17.83 -22.93
CA GLN A 715 -12.78 16.82 -23.53
C GLN A 715 -12.61 15.61 -22.60
N LEU A 716 -12.46 15.84 -21.30
CA LEU A 716 -12.41 14.77 -20.29
C LEU A 716 -13.64 13.87 -20.35
N ALA A 717 -14.84 14.47 -20.45
CA ALA A 717 -16.09 13.71 -20.52
C ALA A 717 -16.13 12.73 -21.70
N LYS A 718 -15.45 13.03 -22.81
CA LYS A 718 -15.39 12.19 -24.02
C LYS A 718 -14.26 11.16 -23.99
N MET A 719 -13.18 11.47 -23.29
CA MET A 719 -11.89 10.76 -23.42
C MET A 719 -11.54 9.89 -22.22
N GLN A 720 -12.18 10.12 -21.05
CA GLN A 720 -11.99 9.25 -19.89
C GLN A 720 -12.40 7.80 -20.21
N PRO A 721 -11.76 6.79 -19.60
CA PRO A 721 -12.18 5.41 -19.77
C PRO A 721 -13.68 5.21 -19.52
N VAL A 722 -14.32 4.44 -20.39
CA VAL A 722 -15.74 4.08 -20.25
C VAL A 722 -15.89 2.96 -19.23
N CYS A 723 -16.94 3.02 -18.40
CA CYS A 723 -17.25 1.92 -17.50
C CYS A 723 -17.84 0.74 -18.26
N ASP A 724 -17.70 -0.47 -17.72
CA ASP A 724 -18.11 -1.71 -18.38
C ASP A 724 -19.63 -1.84 -18.52
N HIS A 725 -20.38 -1.24 -17.60
CA HIS A 725 -21.84 -1.30 -17.56
C HIS A 725 -22.44 0.10 -17.61
N ASN A 726 -23.45 0.30 -18.47
CA ASN A 726 -24.22 1.53 -18.64
C ASN A 726 -23.39 2.84 -18.70
N PRO A 727 -22.34 2.92 -19.53
CA PRO A 727 -21.43 4.08 -19.51
C PRO A 727 -22.16 5.39 -19.80
N GLY A 728 -21.92 6.41 -18.96
CA GLY A 728 -22.50 7.74 -19.14
C GLY A 728 -23.93 7.90 -18.60
N THR A 729 -24.46 6.91 -17.87
CA THR A 729 -25.74 7.03 -17.14
C THR A 729 -25.49 7.08 -15.62
N PRO A 730 -26.49 7.50 -14.81
CA PRO A 730 -26.40 7.43 -13.36
C PRO A 730 -26.27 6.00 -12.80
N GLN A 731 -26.43 4.97 -13.64
CA GLN A 731 -26.30 3.54 -13.29
C GLN A 731 -25.01 2.93 -13.85
N GLU A 732 -24.01 3.74 -14.19
CA GLU A 732 -22.73 3.23 -14.65
C GLU A 732 -22.00 2.43 -13.54
N SER A 733 -21.42 1.29 -13.89
CA SER A 733 -20.63 0.45 -12.98
C SER A 733 -19.52 -0.29 -13.72
N GLY A 734 -18.54 -0.87 -12.99
CA GLY A 734 -17.33 -1.41 -13.61
C GLY A 734 -16.41 -0.31 -14.14
N CYS A 735 -16.14 0.70 -13.31
CA CYS A 735 -15.39 1.90 -13.70
C CYS A 735 -13.90 1.84 -13.33
N ARG A 736 -13.36 0.67 -13.01
CA ARG A 736 -12.03 0.55 -12.39
C ARG A 736 -10.91 1.14 -13.26
N ASP A 737 -10.97 0.93 -14.58
CA ASP A 737 -10.06 1.57 -15.54
C ASP A 737 -10.05 3.10 -15.41
N ARG A 738 -11.24 3.70 -15.24
CA ARG A 738 -11.41 5.15 -15.13
C ARG A 738 -10.82 5.68 -13.83
N GLU A 739 -11.01 4.95 -12.74
CA GLU A 739 -10.47 5.29 -11.43
C GLU A 739 -8.95 5.27 -11.43
N VAL A 740 -8.35 4.16 -11.87
CA VAL A 740 -6.89 4.00 -11.99
C VAL A 740 -6.30 5.07 -12.91
N TRP A 741 -6.90 5.27 -14.08
CA TRP A 741 -6.44 6.28 -15.03
C TRP A 741 -6.51 7.70 -14.45
N LYS A 742 -7.58 8.06 -13.73
CA LYS A 742 -7.67 9.37 -13.06
C LYS A 742 -6.64 9.52 -11.95
N GLN A 743 -6.40 8.46 -11.19
CA GLN A 743 -5.42 8.44 -10.11
C GLN A 743 -4.00 8.70 -10.64
N LEU A 744 -3.60 8.05 -11.74
CA LEU A 744 -2.28 8.28 -12.37
C LEU A 744 -2.04 9.75 -12.71
N TYR A 745 -3.04 10.44 -13.25
CA TYR A 745 -2.96 11.88 -13.52
C TYR A 745 -2.91 12.72 -12.25
N GLN A 746 -3.68 12.37 -11.23
CA GLN A 746 -3.67 13.07 -9.95
C GLN A 746 -2.31 12.93 -9.26
N ASP A 747 -1.75 11.73 -9.22
CA ASP A 747 -0.46 11.43 -8.61
C ASP A 747 0.67 12.21 -9.28
N PHE A 748 0.67 12.29 -10.62
CA PHE A 748 1.63 13.12 -11.35
C PHE A 748 1.53 14.60 -10.94
N ARG A 749 0.32 15.15 -10.85
CA ARG A 749 0.10 16.56 -10.50
C ARG A 749 0.48 16.87 -9.05
N LEU A 750 0.20 15.94 -8.14
CA LEU A 750 0.60 16.03 -6.74
C LEU A 750 2.13 16.03 -6.63
N LYS A 751 2.82 15.10 -7.30
CA LYS A 751 4.28 15.07 -7.35
C LYS A 751 4.88 16.34 -7.95
N ARG A 752 4.28 16.89 -9.03
CA ARG A 752 4.73 18.16 -9.64
C ARG A 752 4.69 19.31 -8.62
N LYS A 753 3.60 19.40 -7.85
CA LYS A 753 3.43 20.40 -6.80
C LYS A 753 4.40 20.17 -5.63
N GLU A 754 4.60 18.93 -5.21
CA GLU A 754 5.41 18.61 -4.03
C GLU A 754 6.91 18.72 -4.29
N VAL A 755 7.37 18.20 -5.43
CA VAL A 755 8.79 18.13 -5.82
C VAL A 755 9.24 19.46 -6.42
N CYS A 756 8.56 19.94 -7.46
CA CYS A 756 9.00 21.13 -8.20
C CYS A 756 8.43 22.45 -7.66
N LYS A 757 7.44 22.39 -6.76
CA LYS A 757 6.67 23.58 -6.32
C LYS A 757 5.97 24.31 -7.48
N MET A 758 5.63 23.56 -8.53
CA MET A 758 4.92 24.07 -9.71
C MET A 758 3.50 23.52 -9.74
N LEU A 759 2.54 24.37 -10.05
CA LEU A 759 1.17 23.94 -10.35
C LEU A 759 1.08 23.46 -11.80
N SER A 760 0.07 22.65 -12.10
CA SER A 760 -0.30 22.31 -13.47
C SER A 760 -0.85 23.53 -14.21
N TYR A 761 -0.60 23.60 -15.51
CA TYR A 761 -1.16 24.64 -16.37
C TYR A 761 -2.67 24.54 -16.43
N LEU A 762 -3.33 25.69 -16.59
CA LEU A 762 -4.78 25.74 -16.77
C LEU A 762 -5.21 24.98 -18.02
N ALA A 763 -6.44 24.47 -18.00
CA ALA A 763 -6.99 23.76 -19.14
C ALA A 763 -7.09 24.71 -20.34
N PRO A 764 -6.65 24.29 -21.54
CA PRO A 764 -6.86 25.08 -22.74
C PRO A 764 -8.36 25.25 -23.03
N GLU A 765 -8.74 26.34 -23.70
CA GLU A 765 -10.10 26.53 -24.18
C GLU A 765 -10.50 25.39 -25.14
N TRP A 766 -11.70 24.83 -24.97
CA TRP A 766 -12.20 23.72 -25.77
C TRP A 766 -13.66 23.91 -26.18
N PRO A 767 -14.03 23.70 -27.47
CA PRO A 767 -13.16 23.39 -28.60
C PRO A 767 -12.24 24.58 -28.96
N PRO A 768 -11.06 24.34 -29.57
CA PRO A 768 -10.16 25.41 -29.99
C PRO A 768 -10.89 26.38 -30.92
N ARG A 769 -10.74 27.70 -30.69
CA ARG A 769 -11.30 28.73 -31.58
C ARG A 769 -10.74 28.50 -32.99
N PRO A 770 -11.56 28.57 -34.06
CA PRO A 770 -11.06 28.49 -35.42
C PRO A 770 -9.98 29.55 -35.65
N LYS A 771 -8.78 29.13 -36.10
CA LYS A 771 -7.69 30.01 -36.54
C LYS A 771 -8.05 30.69 -37.88
N ASP A 772 -9.13 31.45 -37.94
CA ASP A 772 -9.39 32.41 -39.03
C ASP A 772 -10.45 33.45 -38.64
N MET A 773 -10.09 34.39 -37.76
CA MET A 773 -10.84 35.65 -37.56
C MET A 773 -9.90 36.83 -37.25
N SER A 774 -8.68 36.83 -37.81
CA SER A 774 -7.76 37.97 -37.75
C SER A 774 -8.09 39.09 -38.75
N ASN A 775 -9.16 38.97 -39.54
CA ASN A 775 -9.57 39.95 -40.56
C ASN A 775 -11.00 40.50 -40.38
N LEU A 776 -11.33 41.01 -39.18
CA LEU A 776 -12.50 41.90 -39.00
C LEU A 776 -12.02 43.26 -38.45
N PRO A 777 -12.50 44.39 -39.02
CA PRO A 777 -11.94 45.71 -38.74
C PRO A 777 -12.19 46.14 -37.29
N ASN A 778 -11.14 46.72 -36.68
CA ASN A 778 -11.10 47.30 -35.33
C ASN A 778 -12.44 47.86 -34.85
N GLN A 779 -13.02 47.22 -33.82
CA GLN A 779 -14.01 47.87 -32.96
C GLN A 779 -13.33 48.41 -31.69
N PRO A 780 -13.77 49.58 -31.17
CA PRO A 780 -13.12 50.20 -30.01
C PRO A 780 -13.32 49.33 -28.75
N PRO A 781 -12.40 49.41 -27.76
CA PRO A 781 -12.47 48.57 -26.57
C PRO A 781 -13.77 48.82 -25.78
N PRO A 782 -14.41 47.77 -25.23
CA PRO A 782 -15.59 47.91 -24.40
C PRO A 782 -15.23 48.61 -23.07
N GLN A 783 -16.09 49.55 -22.66
CA GLN A 783 -15.95 50.37 -21.45
C GLN A 783 -15.95 49.49 -20.19
N GLN A 784 -15.06 49.82 -19.24
CA GLN A 784 -14.98 49.19 -17.93
C GLN A 784 -16.32 49.28 -17.18
N PRO A 785 -16.77 48.20 -16.51
CA PRO A 785 -17.88 48.27 -15.58
C PRO A 785 -17.51 49.09 -14.33
N PRO A 786 -18.49 49.71 -13.63
CA PRO A 786 -18.22 50.66 -12.56
C PRO A 786 -17.54 50.00 -11.36
N GLN A 787 -16.55 50.68 -10.78
CA GLN A 787 -15.90 50.28 -9.52
C GLN A 787 -16.93 50.20 -8.38
N ALA A 788 -16.96 49.06 -7.70
CA ALA A 788 -17.60 48.95 -6.39
C ALA A 788 -16.79 49.76 -5.34
N PRO A 789 -17.44 50.44 -4.38
CA PRO A 789 -16.75 51.36 -3.49
C PRO A 789 -15.81 50.62 -2.53
N SER A 790 -14.62 51.19 -2.35
CA SER A 790 -13.61 50.78 -1.37
C SER A 790 -14.11 51.01 0.05
N VAL A 791 -14.18 49.95 0.85
CA VAL A 791 -14.31 50.04 2.30
C VAL A 791 -12.96 49.62 2.89
N ASP A 792 -12.23 50.60 3.40
CA ASP A 792 -11.03 50.40 4.20
C ASP A 792 -11.42 49.70 5.51
N TYR A 793 -10.80 48.54 5.79
CA TYR A 793 -10.78 47.97 7.12
C TYR A 793 -9.34 48.03 7.65
N GLU A 794 -9.10 49.00 8.53
CA GLU A 794 -7.99 48.95 9.49
C GLU A 794 -8.17 47.71 10.39
N VAL A 795 -7.12 46.90 10.46
CA VAL A 795 -7.03 45.78 11.40
C VAL A 795 -6.64 46.35 12.76
N ASP A 796 -7.60 46.46 13.69
CA ASP A 796 -7.29 46.70 15.10
C ASP A 796 -7.07 45.35 15.80
N VAL A 797 -5.85 45.20 16.32
CA VAL A 797 -5.34 43.99 16.95
C VAL A 797 -5.54 44.16 18.46
N ASN A 798 -6.74 43.86 18.97
CA ASN A 798 -6.99 43.46 20.37
C ASN A 798 -8.50 43.37 20.67
N ALA A 799 -9.08 42.18 20.65
CA ALA A 799 -10.16 41.82 21.58
C ALA A 799 -10.38 40.30 21.58
N ASN A 800 -10.52 39.80 22.80
CA ASN A 800 -10.69 38.42 23.21
C ASN A 800 -12.21 38.12 23.28
N ILE A 801 -12.58 36.82 23.32
CA ILE A 801 -13.79 36.23 23.95
C ILE A 801 -14.96 35.73 23.05
N ASP A 802 -15.18 34.42 23.24
CA ASP A 802 -16.38 33.57 23.29
C ASP A 802 -17.23 33.15 22.08
N ALA A 803 -17.44 31.83 22.09
CA ALA A 803 -18.42 31.04 21.38
C ALA A 803 -19.81 31.18 21.99
N THR A 804 -20.84 31.26 21.15
CA THR A 804 -22.15 30.62 21.36
C THR A 804 -22.91 30.48 20.04
N ALA A 805 -23.74 29.43 19.99
CA ALA A 805 -24.58 28.95 18.91
C ALA A 805 -25.58 29.96 18.33
N ASP A 806 -25.81 29.90 17.01
CA ASP A 806 -27.14 29.69 16.40
C ASP A 806 -27.04 29.84 14.87
N SER A 807 -27.47 28.81 14.10
CA SER A 807 -28.27 29.00 12.87
C SER A 807 -28.52 27.67 12.15
N ASN A 808 -29.50 26.91 12.64
CA ASN A 808 -30.32 26.06 11.78
C ASN A 808 -31.42 26.93 11.16
N ALA A 809 -31.35 27.23 9.86
CA ALA A 809 -32.50 27.49 8.98
C ALA A 809 -32.03 27.95 7.59
N LYS A 810 -32.12 27.06 6.60
CA LYS A 810 -32.48 27.31 5.17
C LYS A 810 -31.99 26.15 4.30
N VAL A 811 -32.66 25.01 4.42
CA VAL A 811 -32.72 24.00 3.37
C VAL A 811 -34.20 23.86 3.06
N ASP A 812 -34.65 24.56 2.02
CA ASP A 812 -35.88 24.34 1.26
C ASP A 812 -36.09 25.54 0.33
N ALA A 813 -35.55 25.46 -0.91
CA ALA A 813 -36.09 26.14 -2.10
C ALA A 813 -35.14 26.05 -3.32
N ILE A 814 -34.84 24.85 -3.85
CA ILE A 814 -34.48 24.70 -5.28
C ILE A 814 -35.05 23.38 -5.81
N ALA A 815 -36.36 23.35 -5.99
CA ALA A 815 -37.06 22.38 -6.82
C ALA A 815 -38.25 23.10 -7.48
N LYS A 816 -37.96 23.80 -8.58
CA LYS A 816 -38.90 24.26 -9.63
C LYS A 816 -38.19 25.22 -10.58
N ALA A 817 -37.74 24.73 -11.73
CA ALA A 817 -37.68 25.48 -13.00
C ALA A 817 -37.12 24.57 -14.12
N GLU A 818 -37.88 23.54 -14.50
CA GLU A 818 -38.04 23.21 -15.92
C GLU A 818 -39.44 23.70 -16.28
N VAL A 819 -39.52 24.65 -17.22
CA VAL A 819 -40.58 24.94 -18.19
C VAL A 819 -40.24 26.31 -18.81
N ASP A 820 -40.24 26.33 -20.15
CA ASP A 820 -40.02 27.41 -21.11
C ASP A 820 -38.57 27.69 -21.54
N GLY A 821 -38.19 27.02 -22.65
CA GLY A 821 -36.99 27.29 -23.46
C GLY A 821 -36.64 26.15 -24.40
#